data_AF-A0A3A3GJ60-F1
#
_entry.id   AF-A0A3A3GJ60-F1
#
_cell.length_a   1.000
_cell.length_b   1.000
_cell.length_c   1.000
_cell.angle_alpha   90.00
_cell.angle_beta   90.00
_cell.angle_gamma   90.00
#
_symmetry.space_group_name_H-M   'P 1'
#
loop_
_entity.id
_entity.type
_entity.pdbx_description
1 polymer ?
#
loop_
_entity_poly.entity_id
_entity_poly.type
_entity_poly.pdbx_seq_one_letter_code
_entity_poly.pdbx_strand_id
1 'polypeptide(L)'
;MKCRKTGKMLGRIACIGMAAALLAGGQALGVASAVESDPLRAAALLPLAAQADTQAAAVMEELRLKAGSAKATLNGEEWTIAKPYKKQGAMMVPLTVFTKAFGDDLNWSTGDVVTLGNGKTTVRMRLGQKQAMANGKAIMLPTAPEMVNGTVMAPLEPLAKAFGATYTVAKDKSVVLTWNRADVLAEAAIDVSAKAVRIGDHVHRWSMVLPEGWSYRFMTPEENSVLMESPSGQVRAMISINSWQSIDLAHLADQFAGEATGKQLLEHMKTEMFDEVTIMSSRIGTIDGKAYTQAIINDEGIMLTRVFSAGGNRYMVLVYDEAASSPKQLLQYEPLLNTFRPNDLPDRSAGVKDISTEKDGFRSMALWEDGLIVDIPVTWERNPDGNKLSALSDQGLLQLEYHSLRADKEATLDSLVRQEEEFMKKQFRPEHRQTVGVQDVTLKSGQQAKLLTAKHRYNETDWRFSKTLIVLDEGVQFFLQYSGPDCADAVQLGERIVGSVRVDGMAKEQLDHPEAWGDGSELWVPWTQTVERISETWGLQMKIPEWWLGYRAGRAEEELETEGEVGTIASYSLPNSYFMLHVNYVDTVEEALASWKESLLTESDPSIRFVKEEKKIWRGQPAMRVQFTGLTAGVNSTYTTDMLLIAKDGYVYTLLYTMPDVSRTPEMLDQFEKVVSSFRFVTP
;
A
#
# COMPACT_ATOMS: atom_id res chain seq x y z
N MET A 1 24.06 22.00 -32.69
CA MET A 1 24.19 20.51 -32.72
C MET A 1 24.19 20.03 -31.27
N LYS A 2 23.19 19.23 -30.88
CA LYS A 2 22.77 18.82 -29.50
C LYS A 2 21.50 19.53 -28.99
N CYS A 3 20.37 19.17 -29.58
CA CYS A 3 19.05 19.10 -28.91
C CYS A 3 18.15 18.28 -29.86
N ARG A 4 18.12 16.95 -29.67
CA ARG A 4 17.36 16.03 -30.54
C ARG A 4 16.86 14.79 -29.78
N LYS A 5 16.60 14.91 -28.47
CA LYS A 5 16.25 13.77 -27.61
C LYS A 5 15.06 14.00 -26.66
N THR A 6 14.20 14.99 -26.91
CA THR A 6 12.99 15.24 -26.10
C THR A 6 11.67 14.79 -26.74
N GLY A 7 11.66 14.40 -28.02
CA GLY A 7 10.44 13.99 -28.74
C GLY A 7 9.88 12.58 -28.44
N LYS A 8 10.34 11.90 -27.38
CA LYS A 8 9.91 10.51 -27.06
C LYS A 8 8.92 10.38 -25.89
N MET A 9 8.60 11.46 -25.19
CA MET A 9 7.69 11.43 -24.03
C MET A 9 6.26 11.93 -24.32
N LEU A 10 6.05 12.69 -25.41
CA LEU A 10 4.78 13.38 -25.70
C LEU A 10 3.62 12.45 -26.12
N GLY A 11 3.91 11.32 -26.81
CA GLY A 11 2.87 10.37 -27.26
C GLY A 11 2.23 9.57 -26.12
N ARG A 12 3.00 9.30 -25.06
CA ARG A 12 2.52 8.57 -23.89
C ARG A 12 1.43 9.34 -23.13
N ILE A 13 1.49 10.66 -23.00
CA ILE A 13 0.61 11.42 -22.09
C ILE A 13 -0.83 11.54 -22.61
N ALA A 14 -1.06 11.68 -23.93
CA ALA A 14 -2.40 11.83 -24.49
C ALA A 14 -3.18 10.50 -24.62
N CYS A 15 -2.50 9.41 -25.02
CA CYS A 15 -3.10 8.08 -25.10
C CYS A 15 -3.21 7.41 -23.70
N ILE A 16 -2.24 7.62 -22.81
CA ILE A 16 -2.33 7.16 -21.42
C ILE A 16 -3.35 8.02 -20.67
N GLY A 17 -3.51 9.31 -20.94
CA GLY A 17 -4.53 10.15 -20.28
C GLY A 17 -5.97 9.69 -20.51
N MET A 18 -6.29 9.12 -21.69
CA MET A 18 -7.60 8.54 -21.97
C MET A 18 -7.74 7.10 -21.49
N ALA A 19 -6.70 6.28 -21.63
CA ALA A 19 -6.66 4.97 -20.98
C ALA A 19 -6.74 5.12 -19.45
N ALA A 20 -6.17 6.16 -18.86
CA ALA A 20 -6.24 6.56 -17.46
C ALA A 20 -7.57 7.25 -17.12
N ALA A 21 -8.21 8.04 -17.97
CA ALA A 21 -9.58 8.50 -17.66
C ALA A 21 -10.58 7.31 -17.65
N LEU A 22 -10.30 6.25 -18.43
CA LEU A 22 -11.07 5.00 -18.47
C LEU A 22 -10.55 3.89 -17.51
N LEU A 23 -9.35 4.01 -16.91
CA LEU A 23 -8.70 3.02 -16.02
C LEU A 23 -8.05 3.58 -14.74
N ALA A 24 -7.90 4.90 -14.58
CA ALA A 24 -7.26 5.56 -13.44
C ALA A 24 -8.29 6.00 -12.41
N GLY A 25 -8.61 5.05 -11.54
CA GLY A 25 -8.90 5.31 -10.13
C GLY A 25 -7.73 4.85 -9.25
N GLY A 26 -6.48 5.10 -9.65
CA GLY A 26 -5.33 4.66 -8.85
C GLY A 26 -4.01 5.29 -9.29
N GLN A 27 -3.42 6.13 -8.43
CA GLN A 27 -2.11 5.92 -7.81
C GLN A 27 -1.59 7.15 -7.03
N ALA A 28 -1.30 6.87 -5.75
CA ALA A 28 -0.13 7.23 -4.93
C ALA A 28 0.00 8.59 -4.17
N LEU A 29 0.14 8.39 -2.83
CA LEU A 29 1.11 8.94 -1.84
C LEU A 29 0.96 10.37 -1.26
N GLY A 30 0.42 10.42 -0.03
CA GLY A 30 1.19 10.63 1.20
C GLY A 30 1.35 12.04 1.78
N VAL A 31 0.72 12.32 2.94
CA VAL A 31 1.36 13.03 4.08
C VAL A 31 0.60 12.81 5.40
N ALA A 32 1.38 12.79 6.47
CA ALA A 32 1.03 12.51 7.86
C ALA A 32 0.34 13.68 8.62
N SER A 33 -0.36 13.35 9.71
CA SER A 33 -0.20 14.06 10.99
C SER A 33 -0.86 13.30 12.16
N ALA A 34 -0.10 13.15 13.24
CA ALA A 34 -0.50 12.64 14.54
C ALA A 34 -1.39 13.62 15.32
N VAL A 35 -2.29 13.10 16.18
CA VAL A 35 -2.70 13.74 17.45
C VAL A 35 -3.06 12.65 18.47
N GLU A 36 -2.32 12.64 19.59
CA GLU A 36 -2.71 11.98 20.85
C GLU A 36 -3.75 12.82 21.60
N SER A 37 -4.75 12.19 22.22
CA SER A 37 -5.09 12.41 23.64
C SER A 37 -6.19 11.45 24.14
N ASP A 38 -5.78 10.57 25.04
CA ASP A 38 -6.53 9.78 26.02
C ASP A 38 -7.25 10.68 27.08
N PRO A 39 -7.94 10.18 28.13
CA PRO A 39 -8.64 8.89 28.34
C PRO A 39 -10.04 9.06 28.97
N LEU A 40 -10.90 8.02 29.00
CA LEU A 40 -11.96 7.95 30.02
C LEU A 40 -12.19 6.54 30.59
N ARG A 41 -12.10 6.51 31.92
CA ARG A 41 -12.16 5.40 32.86
C ARG A 41 -13.53 4.74 32.98
N ALA A 42 -13.54 3.44 33.25
CA ALA A 42 -14.41 2.86 34.26
C ALA A 42 -13.73 1.66 34.94
N ALA A 43 -13.68 1.71 36.27
CA ALA A 43 -12.98 0.81 37.16
C ALA A 43 -13.85 -0.37 37.62
N ALA A 44 -13.26 -1.55 37.85
CA ALA A 44 -13.73 -2.51 38.84
C ALA A 44 -12.62 -3.47 39.32
N LEU A 45 -12.11 -3.16 40.51
CA LEU A 45 -11.58 -3.97 41.62
C LEU A 45 -11.17 -5.45 41.43
N LEU A 46 -9.92 -5.72 41.85
CA LEU A 46 -9.25 -7.01 42.07
C LEU A 46 -9.96 -7.94 43.08
N PRO A 47 -9.56 -9.23 43.10
CA PRO A 47 -8.95 -9.75 44.31
C PRO A 47 -7.51 -10.24 44.11
N LEU A 48 -6.77 -10.09 45.19
CA LEU A 48 -5.35 -10.33 45.40
C LEU A 48 -4.99 -11.83 45.43
N ALA A 49 -3.83 -12.13 44.85
CA ALA A 49 -2.89 -13.19 45.20
C ALA A 49 -3.27 -14.68 44.99
N ALA A 50 -2.60 -15.28 44.01
CA ALA A 50 -1.85 -16.51 44.26
C ALA A 50 -0.50 -16.39 43.53
N GLN A 51 0.57 -16.16 44.29
CA GLN A 51 1.94 -16.29 43.79
C GLN A 51 2.17 -17.75 43.41
N ALA A 52 2.33 -18.01 42.12
CA ALA A 52 3.04 -19.18 41.64
C ALA A 52 4.45 -18.73 41.29
N ASP A 53 5.42 -19.08 42.14
CA ASP A 53 6.84 -19.06 41.81
C ASP A 53 7.08 -20.10 40.71
N THR A 54 6.85 -19.71 39.45
CA THR A 54 7.40 -20.42 38.30
C THR A 54 8.79 -19.87 38.08
N GLN A 55 9.79 -20.55 38.67
CA GLN A 55 11.19 -20.35 38.32
C GLN A 55 11.31 -20.62 36.80
N ALA A 56 11.38 -19.56 36.00
CA ALA A 56 11.66 -19.64 34.58
C ALA A 56 12.95 -20.43 34.40
N ALA A 57 12.87 -21.62 33.80
CA ALA A 57 14.04 -22.38 33.42
C ALA A 57 14.89 -21.49 32.49
N ALA A 58 16.12 -21.20 32.88
CA ALA A 58 17.02 -20.35 32.10
C ALA A 58 17.14 -20.89 30.68
N VAL A 59 16.72 -20.11 29.68
CA VAL A 59 16.92 -20.47 28.27
C VAL A 59 18.42 -20.38 28.00
N MET A 60 19.05 -21.53 27.73
CA MET A 60 20.46 -21.63 27.40
C MET A 60 20.64 -21.61 25.88
N GLU A 61 21.52 -20.72 25.42
CA GLU A 61 21.98 -20.67 24.04
C GLU A 61 23.11 -21.69 23.83
N GLU A 62 23.19 -22.31 22.63
CA GLU A 62 24.28 -23.23 22.26
C GLU A 62 24.93 -22.82 20.94
N LEU A 63 26.23 -22.52 20.97
CA LEU A 63 27.08 -22.44 19.78
C LEU A 63 27.94 -23.69 19.67
N ARG A 64 27.83 -24.41 18.55
CA ARG A 64 28.65 -25.58 18.24
C ARG A 64 29.48 -25.37 16.98
N LEU A 65 30.76 -25.70 17.05
CA LEU A 65 31.69 -25.59 15.93
C LEU A 65 32.84 -26.60 16.06
N LYS A 66 33.59 -26.83 14.98
CA LYS A 66 34.66 -27.84 14.96
C LYS A 66 35.87 -27.36 14.16
N ALA A 67 37.07 -27.66 14.67
CA ALA A 67 38.31 -27.33 13.97
C ALA A 67 38.34 -27.99 12.57
N GLY A 68 38.74 -27.23 11.55
CA GLY A 68 38.79 -27.67 10.15
C GLY A 68 37.43 -27.67 9.43
N SER A 69 36.31 -27.52 10.15
CA SER A 69 34.98 -27.41 9.56
C SER A 69 34.68 -25.97 9.15
N ALA A 70 34.11 -25.78 7.97
CA ALA A 70 33.57 -24.48 7.56
C ALA A 70 32.11 -24.28 8.05
N LYS A 71 31.60 -25.15 8.92
CA LYS A 71 30.23 -25.11 9.44
C LYS A 71 30.23 -24.85 10.95
N ALA A 72 29.37 -23.94 11.40
CA ALA A 72 29.01 -23.73 12.80
C ALA A 72 27.48 -23.73 12.93
N THR A 73 26.98 -24.08 14.11
CA THR A 73 25.54 -24.05 14.43
C THR A 73 25.27 -23.21 15.68
N LEU A 74 24.25 -22.37 15.65
CA LEU A 74 23.78 -21.56 16.79
C LEU A 74 22.33 -21.95 17.01
N ASN A 75 22.03 -22.59 18.14
CA ASN A 75 20.72 -23.17 18.44
C ASN A 75 20.17 -24.08 17.31
N GLY A 76 21.06 -24.79 16.62
CA GLY A 76 20.72 -25.66 15.49
C GLY A 76 20.72 -24.98 14.11
N GLU A 77 20.78 -23.64 14.03
CA GLU A 77 20.93 -22.92 12.75
C GLU A 77 22.36 -23.05 12.22
N GLU A 78 22.57 -23.73 11.09
CA GLU A 78 23.88 -23.86 10.45
C GLU A 78 24.27 -22.62 9.64
N TRP A 79 25.52 -22.15 9.75
CA TRP A 79 26.09 -21.18 8.81
C TRP A 79 27.56 -21.47 8.46
N THR A 80 27.98 -20.89 7.34
CA THR A 80 29.35 -21.07 6.83
C THR A 80 30.31 -20.07 7.48
N ILE A 81 31.45 -20.55 7.96
CA ILE A 81 32.52 -19.76 8.58
C ILE A 81 33.89 -20.09 7.96
N ALA A 82 34.84 -19.15 8.06
CA ALA A 82 36.24 -19.48 7.83
C ALA A 82 36.69 -20.57 8.81
N LYS A 83 37.47 -21.54 8.32
CA LYS A 83 37.77 -22.78 9.05
C LYS A 83 38.51 -22.49 10.36
N PRO A 84 37.93 -22.83 11.53
CA PRO A 84 38.65 -22.73 12.80
C PRO A 84 39.87 -23.66 12.81
N TYR A 85 40.93 -23.29 13.51
CA TYR A 85 42.14 -24.12 13.64
C TYR A 85 42.71 -24.05 15.05
N LYS A 86 43.61 -25.00 15.38
CA LYS A 86 44.33 -24.99 16.66
C LYS A 86 45.69 -24.33 16.47
N LYS A 87 46.04 -23.37 17.34
CA LYS A 87 47.35 -22.73 17.39
C LYS A 87 47.80 -22.56 18.84
N GLN A 88 48.96 -23.14 19.17
CA GLN A 88 49.52 -23.14 20.52
C GLN A 88 48.51 -23.62 21.58
N GLY A 89 47.74 -24.67 21.28
CA GLY A 89 46.71 -25.22 22.15
C GLY A 89 45.37 -24.48 22.15
N ALA A 90 45.32 -23.22 21.68
CA ALA A 90 44.09 -22.45 21.58
C ALA A 90 43.32 -22.74 20.28
N MET A 91 41.99 -22.77 20.36
CA MET A 91 41.14 -22.81 19.17
C MET A 91 40.94 -21.39 18.63
N MET A 92 41.49 -21.12 17.45
CA MET A 92 41.35 -19.87 16.74
C MET A 92 40.09 -19.92 15.88
N VAL A 93 39.17 -18.99 16.09
CA VAL A 93 37.91 -18.87 15.33
C VAL A 93 37.82 -17.51 14.63
N PRO A 94 37.06 -17.40 13.54
CA PRO A 94 36.76 -16.12 12.92
C PRO A 94 36.02 -15.22 13.89
N LEU A 95 36.36 -13.94 13.88
CA LEU A 95 35.73 -12.99 14.79
C LEU A 95 34.21 -12.85 14.59
N THR A 96 33.74 -13.13 13.36
CA THR A 96 32.31 -13.16 13.00
C THR A 96 31.51 -14.22 13.76
N VAL A 97 32.17 -15.23 14.33
CA VAL A 97 31.53 -16.20 15.23
C VAL A 97 31.10 -15.51 16.53
N PHE A 98 31.92 -14.60 17.06
CA PHE A 98 31.57 -13.89 18.30
C PHE A 98 30.56 -12.78 18.07
N THR A 99 30.59 -12.10 16.92
CA THR A 99 29.53 -11.13 16.60
C THR A 99 28.20 -11.86 16.47
N LYS A 100 28.13 -12.97 15.73
CA LYS A 100 26.88 -13.73 15.62
C LYS A 100 26.40 -14.33 16.95
N ALA A 101 27.31 -14.86 17.78
CA ALA A 101 26.94 -15.52 19.03
C ALA A 101 26.72 -14.55 20.21
N PHE A 102 27.48 -13.47 20.29
CA PHE A 102 27.54 -12.62 21.48
C PHE A 102 27.35 -11.13 21.19
N GLY A 103 27.92 -10.60 20.09
CA GLY A 103 28.08 -9.15 19.89
C GLY A 103 27.01 -8.47 19.03
N ASP A 104 26.66 -7.22 19.33
CA ASP A 104 25.84 -6.36 18.44
C ASP A 104 26.73 -5.47 17.58
N ASP A 105 27.98 -5.23 18.03
CA ASP A 105 28.93 -4.35 17.38
C ASP A 105 30.32 -4.98 17.21
N LEU A 106 30.89 -4.80 16.01
CA LEU A 106 32.31 -5.01 15.72
C LEU A 106 32.92 -3.70 15.24
N ASN A 107 33.72 -3.07 16.09
CA ASN A 107 34.32 -1.78 15.80
C ASN A 107 35.84 -1.88 15.68
N TRP A 108 36.37 -1.32 14.60
CA TRP A 108 37.80 -1.07 14.43
C TRP A 108 38.12 0.31 15.00
N SER A 109 39.10 0.38 15.90
CA SER A 109 39.73 1.66 16.24
C SER A 109 40.96 1.89 15.36
N THR A 110 41.55 3.08 15.39
CA THR A 110 42.77 3.41 14.61
C THR A 110 43.86 2.32 14.75
N GLY A 111 44.24 1.70 13.63
CA GLY A 111 45.29 0.68 13.54
C GLY A 111 44.81 -0.76 13.78
N ASP A 112 45.65 -1.58 14.42
CA ASP A 112 45.47 -3.04 14.59
C ASP A 112 44.56 -3.44 15.77
N VAL A 113 43.65 -2.56 16.20
CA VAL A 113 42.87 -2.72 17.43
C VAL A 113 41.40 -2.93 17.14
N VAL A 114 40.89 -4.07 17.62
CA VAL A 114 39.53 -4.55 17.41
C VAL A 114 38.75 -4.52 18.73
N THR A 115 37.52 -4.03 18.69
CA THR A 115 36.61 -4.00 19.84
C THR A 115 35.32 -4.76 19.52
N LEU A 116 34.97 -5.72 20.37
CA LEU A 116 33.71 -6.46 20.35
C LEU A 116 32.82 -5.98 21.50
N GLY A 117 31.52 -5.81 21.26
CA GLY A 117 30.58 -5.35 22.28
C GLY A 117 29.19 -5.97 22.16
N ASN A 118 28.48 -6.10 23.29
CA ASN A 118 27.06 -6.51 23.35
C ASN A 118 26.23 -5.67 24.34
N GLY A 119 26.55 -4.38 24.44
CA GLY A 119 25.96 -3.45 25.43
C GLY A 119 26.42 -3.65 26.87
N LYS A 120 26.54 -4.91 27.34
CA LYS A 120 26.94 -5.27 28.71
C LYS A 120 28.42 -5.60 28.85
N THR A 121 29.01 -6.19 27.83
CA THR A 121 30.41 -6.61 27.80
C THR A 121 31.13 -6.01 26.60
N THR A 122 32.32 -5.46 26.85
CA THR A 122 33.22 -4.95 25.82
C THR A 122 34.56 -5.68 25.91
N VAL A 123 35.02 -6.26 24.81
CA VAL A 123 36.35 -6.85 24.69
C VAL A 123 37.16 -6.13 23.62
N ARG A 124 38.25 -5.47 24.03
CA ARG A 124 39.20 -4.78 23.16
C ARG A 124 40.50 -5.57 23.06
N MET A 125 40.93 -5.89 21.85
CA MET A 125 42.14 -6.67 21.57
C MET A 125 42.97 -6.03 20.46
N ARG A 126 44.29 -6.27 20.45
CA ARG A 126 45.18 -5.81 19.37
C ARG A 126 45.77 -7.02 18.65
N LEU A 127 45.81 -6.98 17.31
CA LEU A 127 46.44 -8.04 16.52
C LEU A 127 47.92 -8.19 16.91
N GLY A 128 48.41 -9.43 16.96
CA GLY A 128 49.78 -9.74 17.35
C GLY A 128 50.10 -9.58 18.85
N GLN A 129 49.15 -9.09 19.67
CA GLN A 129 49.33 -8.94 21.12
C GLN A 129 48.50 -9.97 21.90
N LYS A 130 49.10 -10.55 22.95
CA LYS A 130 48.39 -11.48 23.85
C LYS A 130 47.57 -10.76 24.91
N GLN A 131 47.82 -9.48 25.18
CA GLN A 131 47.05 -8.71 26.15
C GLN A 131 45.77 -8.15 25.50
N ALA A 132 44.62 -8.40 26.12
CA ALA A 132 43.32 -7.82 25.77
C ALA A 132 42.66 -7.19 27.00
N MET A 133 41.63 -6.35 26.77
CA MET A 133 40.85 -5.70 27.81
C MET A 133 39.41 -6.20 27.74
N ALA A 134 38.89 -6.80 28.80
CA ALA A 134 37.48 -7.14 28.94
C ALA A 134 36.85 -6.27 30.04
N ASN A 135 35.85 -5.46 29.71
CA ASN A 135 35.20 -4.50 30.63
C ASN A 135 36.20 -3.64 31.40
N GLY A 136 37.21 -3.11 30.70
CA GLY A 136 38.28 -2.30 31.28
C GLY A 136 39.34 -3.07 32.08
N LYS A 137 39.22 -4.41 32.25
CA LYS A 137 40.18 -5.25 32.96
C LYS A 137 41.09 -6.02 32.02
N ALA A 138 42.38 -6.13 32.36
CA ALA A 138 43.35 -6.90 31.58
C ALA A 138 43.09 -8.40 31.64
N ILE A 139 43.03 -9.03 30.46
CA ILE A 139 43.01 -10.48 30.29
C ILE A 139 44.19 -10.89 29.39
N MET A 140 44.78 -12.05 29.68
CA MET A 140 45.86 -12.63 28.89
C MET A 140 45.30 -13.72 27.97
N LEU A 141 45.52 -13.56 26.67
CA LEU A 141 45.15 -14.54 25.65
C LEU A 141 46.24 -15.60 25.51
N PRO A 142 45.89 -16.89 25.33
CA PRO A 142 46.86 -17.96 25.13
C PRO A 142 47.67 -17.77 23.83
N THR A 143 47.01 -17.24 22.81
CA THR A 143 47.56 -16.92 21.49
C THR A 143 47.10 -15.53 21.09
N ALA A 144 47.96 -14.74 20.45
CA ALA A 144 47.56 -13.42 19.97
C ALA A 144 46.53 -13.55 18.83
N PRO A 145 45.52 -12.65 18.76
CA PRO A 145 44.66 -12.54 17.59
C PRO A 145 45.50 -12.23 16.35
N GLU A 146 45.13 -12.77 15.20
CA GLU A 146 45.89 -12.62 13.96
C GLU A 146 44.99 -12.55 12.74
N MET A 147 45.51 -11.98 11.65
CA MET A 147 44.82 -11.95 10.37
C MET A 147 45.29 -13.11 9.49
N VAL A 148 44.35 -13.95 9.06
CA VAL A 148 44.60 -15.08 8.15
C VAL A 148 43.66 -14.95 6.95
N ASN A 149 44.23 -14.79 5.75
CA ASN A 149 43.46 -14.66 4.50
C ASN A 149 42.34 -13.61 4.58
N GLY A 150 42.65 -12.42 5.11
CA GLY A 150 41.68 -11.33 5.29
C GLY A 150 40.66 -11.52 6.42
N THR A 151 40.73 -12.61 7.18
CA THR A 151 39.86 -12.87 8.33
C THR A 151 40.63 -12.73 9.64
N VAL A 152 40.10 -11.95 10.59
CA VAL A 152 40.65 -11.91 11.94
C VAL A 152 40.26 -13.16 12.71
N MET A 153 41.26 -13.89 13.17
CA MET A 153 41.15 -15.10 13.94
C MET A 153 41.55 -14.82 15.39
N ALA A 154 40.71 -15.20 16.35
CA ALA A 154 40.97 -14.95 17.77
C ALA A 154 40.69 -16.20 18.62
N PRO A 155 41.32 -16.32 19.81
CA PRO A 155 41.14 -17.48 20.69
C PRO A 155 39.71 -17.59 21.25
N LEU A 156 39.01 -18.68 20.94
CA LEU A 156 37.61 -18.93 21.30
C LEU A 156 37.34 -18.85 22.79
N GLU A 157 38.08 -19.63 23.58
CA GLU A 157 37.80 -19.85 25.00
C GLU A 157 37.86 -18.58 25.87
N PRO A 158 38.95 -17.77 25.88
CA PRO A 158 39.00 -16.59 26.73
C PRO A 158 37.99 -15.52 26.32
N LEU A 159 37.66 -15.43 25.03
CA LEU A 159 36.65 -14.52 24.53
C LEU A 159 35.24 -14.98 24.91
N ALA A 160 34.91 -16.26 24.71
CA ALA A 160 33.64 -16.85 25.14
C ALA A 160 33.43 -16.65 26.66
N LYS A 161 34.47 -16.90 27.46
CA LYS A 161 34.43 -16.69 28.90
C LYS A 161 34.23 -15.23 29.28
N ALA A 162 34.82 -14.28 28.55
CA ALA A 162 34.59 -12.85 28.79
C ALA A 162 33.13 -12.46 28.58
N PHE A 163 32.44 -13.09 27.63
CA PHE A 163 31.00 -12.95 27.38
C PHE A 163 30.11 -13.84 28.26
N GLY A 164 30.67 -14.52 29.27
CA GLY A 164 29.91 -15.33 30.21
C GLY A 164 29.50 -16.72 29.70
N ALA A 165 30.07 -17.19 28.59
CA ALA A 165 29.82 -18.52 28.07
C ALA A 165 30.70 -19.59 28.71
N THR A 166 30.10 -20.76 28.93
CA THR A 166 30.74 -22.00 29.35
C THR A 166 31.28 -22.71 28.12
N TYR A 167 32.57 -23.02 28.13
CA TYR A 167 33.25 -23.75 27.07
C TYR A 167 33.30 -25.25 27.40
N THR A 168 32.85 -26.11 26.48
CA THR A 168 32.95 -27.56 26.60
C THR A 168 33.39 -28.21 25.29
N VAL A 169 33.99 -29.40 25.38
CA VAL A 169 34.36 -30.21 24.21
C VAL A 169 33.50 -31.47 24.23
N ALA A 170 32.70 -31.66 23.19
CA ALA A 170 31.84 -32.82 23.05
C ALA A 170 32.62 -34.07 22.60
N LYS A 171 31.99 -35.25 22.71
CA LYS A 171 32.59 -36.54 22.35
C LYS A 171 33.05 -36.62 20.89
N ASP A 172 32.35 -35.93 19.99
CA ASP A 172 32.67 -35.86 18.55
C ASP A 172 33.79 -34.84 18.21
N LYS A 173 34.44 -34.28 19.24
CA LYS A 173 35.46 -33.24 19.17
C LYS A 173 34.93 -31.88 18.67
N SER A 174 33.62 -31.67 18.62
CA SER A 174 33.06 -30.32 18.49
C SER A 174 33.28 -29.56 19.79
N VAL A 175 33.49 -28.25 19.66
CA VAL A 175 33.44 -27.30 20.77
C VAL A 175 32.02 -26.79 20.88
N VAL A 176 31.51 -26.78 22.10
CA VAL A 176 30.18 -26.34 22.45
C VAL A 176 30.31 -25.22 23.47
N LEU A 177 29.83 -24.02 23.13
CA LEU A 177 29.68 -22.91 24.05
C LEU A 177 28.23 -22.82 24.50
N THR A 178 28.00 -22.69 25.81
CA THR A 178 26.66 -22.46 26.35
C THR A 178 26.62 -21.26 27.28
N TRP A 179 25.58 -20.43 27.19
CA TRP A 179 25.41 -19.29 28.09
C TRP A 179 23.93 -19.07 28.39
N ASN A 180 23.67 -18.45 29.54
CA ASN A 180 22.32 -18.02 29.87
C ASN A 180 21.98 -16.83 28.97
N ARG A 181 20.82 -16.89 28.31
CA ARG A 181 20.26 -15.74 27.62
C ARG A 181 20.09 -14.61 28.65
N ALA A 182 20.81 -13.51 28.47
CA ALA A 182 20.59 -12.32 29.28
C ALA A 182 19.23 -11.71 28.88
N ASP A 183 18.51 -11.18 29.86
CA ASP A 183 17.35 -10.29 29.63
C ASP A 183 16.15 -10.97 28.93
N VAL A 184 15.71 -12.09 29.53
CA VAL A 184 14.50 -12.82 29.12
C VAL A 184 13.28 -11.91 29.23
N LEU A 185 12.55 -11.75 28.13
CA LEU A 185 11.28 -11.04 28.13
C LEU A 185 10.25 -11.94 28.79
N ALA A 186 9.59 -11.44 29.84
CA ALA A 186 8.68 -12.23 30.67
C ALA A 186 7.57 -12.90 29.84
N GLU A 187 7.08 -12.20 28.81
CA GLU A 187 5.98 -12.65 27.96
C GLU A 187 6.43 -13.39 26.68
N ALA A 188 7.73 -13.60 26.50
CA ALA A 188 8.25 -14.42 25.40
C ALA A 188 8.20 -15.94 25.68
N ALA A 189 7.87 -16.33 26.92
CA ALA A 189 7.67 -17.73 27.29
C ALA A 189 6.31 -18.24 26.79
N ILE A 190 6.23 -18.51 25.48
CA ILE A 190 5.00 -18.92 24.80
C ILE A 190 4.97 -20.43 24.59
N ASP A 191 3.86 -21.09 24.95
CA ASP A 191 3.61 -22.47 24.55
C ASP A 191 3.25 -22.54 23.06
N VAL A 192 4.17 -23.11 22.27
CA VAL A 192 4.00 -23.38 20.84
C VAL A 192 3.92 -24.89 20.56
N SER A 193 3.62 -25.69 21.58
CA SER A 193 3.50 -27.14 21.45
C SER A 193 2.37 -27.54 20.51
N ALA A 194 2.34 -28.80 20.10
CA ALA A 194 1.29 -29.35 19.24
C ALA A 194 -0.13 -29.29 19.87
N LYS A 195 -0.24 -29.00 21.18
CA LYS A 195 -1.51 -28.83 21.89
C LYS A 195 -1.97 -27.38 21.98
N ALA A 196 -1.11 -26.43 21.61
CA ALA A 196 -1.43 -25.01 21.65
C ALA A 196 -2.58 -24.70 20.70
N VAL A 197 -3.45 -23.77 21.12
CA VAL A 197 -4.58 -23.31 20.31
C VAL A 197 -4.05 -22.70 19.02
N ARG A 198 -4.66 -23.06 17.89
CA ARG A 198 -4.37 -22.47 16.59
C ARG A 198 -5.57 -21.72 16.05
N ILE A 199 -5.31 -20.57 15.45
CA ILE A 199 -6.27 -19.79 14.69
C ILE A 199 -5.80 -19.69 13.24
N GLY A 200 -6.71 -19.39 12.33
CA GLY A 200 -6.37 -19.11 10.95
C GLY A 200 -7.55 -18.56 10.17
N ASP A 201 -7.28 -18.13 8.95
CA ASP A 201 -8.29 -17.61 8.02
C ASP A 201 -8.23 -18.42 6.72
N HIS A 202 -9.37 -18.98 6.28
CA HIS A 202 -9.45 -19.76 5.04
C HIS A 202 -9.48 -18.91 3.77
N VAL A 203 -9.95 -17.66 3.82
CA VAL A 203 -9.98 -16.72 2.70
C VAL A 203 -8.56 -16.24 2.38
N HIS A 204 -7.86 -15.75 3.41
CA HIS A 204 -6.47 -15.28 3.31
C HIS A 204 -5.45 -16.42 3.37
N ARG A 205 -5.91 -17.64 3.68
CA ARG A 205 -5.16 -18.89 3.68
C ARG A 205 -3.94 -18.86 4.59
N TRP A 206 -4.15 -18.74 5.90
CA TRP A 206 -3.05 -18.86 6.87
C TRP A 206 -3.50 -19.49 8.17
N SER A 207 -2.56 -20.01 8.95
CA SER A 207 -2.79 -20.36 10.36
C SER A 207 -1.57 -20.09 11.25
N MET A 208 -1.79 -19.86 12.54
CA MET A 208 -0.75 -19.61 13.54
C MET A 208 -1.20 -20.06 14.92
N VAL A 209 -0.27 -20.35 15.83
CA VAL A 209 -0.62 -20.53 17.25
C VAL A 209 -1.12 -19.20 17.81
N LEU A 210 -2.26 -19.23 18.50
CA LEU A 210 -2.70 -18.17 19.39
C LEU A 210 -2.17 -18.48 20.80
N PRO A 211 -1.21 -17.72 21.33
CA PRO A 211 -0.69 -17.94 22.67
C PRO A 211 -1.80 -17.92 23.73
N GLU A 212 -1.61 -18.67 24.81
CA GLU A 212 -2.61 -18.76 25.88
C GLU A 212 -2.89 -17.37 26.49
N GLY A 213 -4.19 -17.04 26.61
CA GLY A 213 -4.66 -15.76 27.15
C GLY A 213 -4.58 -14.58 26.18
N TRP A 214 -3.91 -14.71 25.03
CA TRP A 214 -3.86 -13.63 24.05
C TRP A 214 -5.22 -13.44 23.37
N SER A 215 -5.52 -12.19 23.05
CA SER A 215 -6.68 -11.81 22.26
C SER A 215 -6.29 -11.62 20.79
N TYR A 216 -7.28 -11.60 19.90
CA TYR A 216 -7.08 -11.18 18.50
C TYR A 216 -8.22 -10.28 18.03
N ARG A 217 -7.92 -9.38 17.10
CA ARG A 217 -8.91 -8.56 16.38
C ARG A 217 -8.46 -8.31 14.94
N PHE A 218 -9.43 -8.16 14.04
CA PHE A 218 -9.17 -7.67 12.69
C PHE A 218 -8.88 -6.17 12.74
N MET A 219 -7.84 -5.75 12.03
CA MET A 219 -7.44 -4.34 11.93
C MET A 219 -7.99 -3.68 10.66
N THR A 220 -8.50 -4.47 9.72
CA THR A 220 -9.11 -4.01 8.48
C THR A 220 -10.46 -4.70 8.26
N PRO A 221 -11.46 -4.00 7.70
CA PRO A 221 -12.73 -4.63 7.31
C PRO A 221 -12.57 -5.74 6.27
N GLU A 222 -11.47 -5.74 5.51
CA GLU A 222 -11.11 -6.78 4.55
C GLU A 222 -10.60 -8.07 5.21
N GLU A 223 -10.35 -8.06 6.52
CA GLU A 223 -9.77 -9.17 7.31
C GLU A 223 -8.35 -9.57 6.92
N ASN A 224 -7.70 -8.80 6.06
CA ASN A 224 -6.34 -9.04 5.60
C ASN A 224 -5.27 -8.53 6.58
N SER A 225 -5.67 -7.96 7.72
CA SER A 225 -4.78 -7.62 8.83
C SER A 225 -5.36 -8.05 10.17
N VAL A 226 -4.57 -8.77 10.97
CA VAL A 226 -4.95 -9.30 12.28
C VAL A 226 -3.92 -8.90 13.32
N LEU A 227 -4.38 -8.27 14.39
CA LEU A 227 -3.58 -8.00 15.58
C LEU A 227 -3.89 -9.02 16.65
N MET A 228 -2.84 -9.66 17.17
CA MET A 228 -2.86 -10.52 18.34
C MET A 228 -2.13 -9.80 19.48
N GLU A 229 -2.71 -9.82 20.67
CA GLU A 229 -2.23 -8.99 21.77
C GLU A 229 -2.22 -9.79 23.07
N SER A 230 -1.11 -9.67 23.82
CA SER A 230 -0.97 -10.31 25.12
C SER A 230 -1.94 -9.72 26.15
N PRO A 231 -2.23 -10.44 27.26
CA PRO A 231 -3.13 -9.94 28.30
C PRO A 231 -2.76 -8.57 28.87
N SER A 232 -1.48 -8.21 28.86
CA SER A 232 -0.98 -6.92 29.33
C SER A 232 -1.03 -5.80 28.28
N GLY A 233 -1.21 -6.13 27.00
CA GLY A 233 -1.04 -5.21 25.87
C GLY A 233 0.43 -4.97 25.47
N GLN A 234 1.39 -5.44 26.27
CA GLN A 234 2.81 -5.16 26.09
C GLN A 234 3.39 -5.81 24.83
N VAL A 235 2.89 -6.99 24.48
CA VAL A 235 3.35 -7.75 23.31
C VAL A 235 2.24 -7.81 22.29
N ARG A 236 2.59 -7.43 21.07
CA ARG A 236 1.69 -7.38 19.92
C ARG A 236 2.30 -8.15 18.76
N ALA A 237 1.55 -9.07 18.18
CA ALA A 237 1.89 -9.74 16.94
C ALA A 237 0.88 -9.34 15.86
N MET A 238 1.35 -8.77 14.76
CA MET A 238 0.50 -8.34 13.66
C MET A 238 0.77 -9.18 12.42
N ILE A 239 -0.29 -9.67 11.80
CA ILE A 239 -0.28 -10.42 10.56
C ILE A 239 -0.91 -9.53 9.49
N SER A 240 -0.20 -9.27 8.40
CA SER A 240 -0.71 -8.54 7.23
C SER A 240 -0.57 -9.40 5.98
N ILE A 241 -1.65 -9.51 5.21
CA ILE A 241 -1.74 -10.29 3.98
C ILE A 241 -2.10 -9.39 2.82
N ASN A 242 -1.35 -9.48 1.72
CA ASN A 242 -1.69 -8.80 0.48
C ASN A 242 -1.52 -9.75 -0.70
N SER A 243 -2.45 -9.74 -1.65
CA SER A 243 -2.29 -10.45 -2.92
C SER A 243 -1.18 -9.79 -3.74
N TRP A 244 -0.31 -10.57 -4.38
CA TRP A 244 0.62 -10.03 -5.38
C TRP A 244 -0.09 -9.45 -6.60
N GLN A 245 -1.37 -9.79 -6.80
CA GLN A 245 -2.23 -9.23 -7.84
C GLN A 245 -3.03 -8.01 -7.36
N SER A 246 -2.93 -7.64 -6.08
CA SER A 246 -3.64 -6.47 -5.57
C SER A 246 -3.15 -5.19 -6.22
N ILE A 247 -3.98 -4.16 -6.22
CA ILE A 247 -3.69 -2.84 -6.81
C ILE A 247 -2.30 -2.33 -6.38
N ASP A 248 -1.94 -2.49 -5.10
CA ASP A 248 -0.68 -1.98 -4.53
C ASP A 248 0.57 -2.80 -4.89
N LEU A 249 0.40 -4.07 -5.30
CA LEU A 249 1.51 -4.98 -5.58
C LEU A 249 1.54 -5.50 -7.01
N ALA A 250 0.62 -5.05 -7.87
CA ALA A 250 0.45 -5.57 -9.22
C ALA A 250 1.71 -5.40 -10.09
N HIS A 251 2.54 -4.37 -9.84
CA HIS A 251 3.83 -4.18 -10.54
C HIS A 251 4.86 -5.27 -10.20
N LEU A 252 4.64 -6.04 -9.14
CA LEU A 252 5.46 -7.17 -8.70
C LEU A 252 4.82 -8.53 -8.99
N ALA A 253 3.61 -8.58 -9.54
CA ALA A 253 2.85 -9.81 -9.75
C ALA A 253 3.65 -10.86 -10.53
N ASP A 254 4.28 -10.47 -11.64
CA ASP A 254 5.08 -11.37 -12.48
C ASP A 254 6.34 -11.87 -11.76
N GLN A 255 6.97 -11.01 -10.95
CA GLN A 255 8.15 -11.37 -10.14
C GLN A 255 7.83 -12.44 -9.09
N PHE A 256 6.59 -12.45 -8.58
CA PHE A 256 6.12 -13.32 -7.51
C PHE A 256 5.03 -14.32 -7.94
N ALA A 257 4.84 -14.54 -9.24
CA ALA A 257 3.85 -15.49 -9.77
C ALA A 257 4.11 -16.97 -9.37
N GLY A 258 5.30 -17.29 -8.84
CA GLY A 258 5.70 -18.62 -8.37
C GLY A 258 6.18 -18.63 -6.91
N GLU A 259 6.86 -19.72 -6.51
CA GLU A 259 7.47 -19.78 -5.19
C GLU A 259 8.65 -18.80 -5.09
N ALA A 260 8.50 -17.79 -4.23
CA ALA A 260 9.56 -16.81 -4.03
C ALA A 260 10.76 -17.43 -3.31
N THR A 261 11.96 -17.09 -3.77
CA THR A 261 13.17 -17.36 -2.99
C THR A 261 13.29 -16.36 -1.84
N GLY A 262 13.95 -16.75 -0.75
CA GLY A 262 14.19 -15.81 0.35
C GLY A 262 15.02 -14.59 -0.06
N LYS A 263 15.84 -14.69 -1.13
CA LYS A 263 16.57 -13.54 -1.68
C LYS A 263 15.63 -12.52 -2.35
N GLN A 264 14.66 -13.00 -3.13
CA GLN A 264 13.64 -12.11 -3.71
C GLN A 264 12.82 -11.42 -2.62
N LEU A 265 12.47 -12.16 -1.56
CA LEU A 265 11.75 -11.58 -0.41
C LEU A 265 12.61 -10.56 0.35
N LEU A 266 13.90 -10.82 0.53
CA LEU A 266 14.82 -9.88 1.17
C LEU A 266 15.02 -8.61 0.36
N GLU A 267 15.13 -8.73 -0.97
CA GLU A 267 15.22 -7.56 -1.85
C GLU A 267 13.95 -6.71 -1.75
N HIS A 268 12.78 -7.34 -1.91
CA HIS A 268 11.48 -6.69 -1.76
C HIS A 268 11.33 -5.97 -0.42
N MET A 269 11.76 -6.62 0.67
CA MET A 269 11.76 -6.02 2.01
C MET A 269 12.58 -4.73 2.09
N LYS A 270 13.73 -4.65 1.40
CA LYS A 270 14.65 -3.51 1.44
C LYS A 270 14.29 -2.37 0.50
N THR A 271 13.57 -2.66 -0.58
CA THR A 271 13.30 -1.69 -1.65
C THR A 271 11.89 -1.10 -1.55
N GLU A 272 10.92 -1.87 -1.05
CA GLU A 272 9.50 -1.48 -1.14
C GLU A 272 8.73 -1.66 0.17
N MET A 273 9.29 -2.32 1.19
CA MET A 273 8.60 -2.47 2.49
C MET A 273 9.15 -1.55 3.57
N PHE A 274 10.48 -1.44 3.66
CA PHE A 274 11.16 -0.67 4.71
C PHE A 274 12.38 0.02 4.13
N ASP A 275 12.70 1.19 4.66
CA ASP A 275 13.96 1.87 4.37
C ASP A 275 15.14 0.98 4.81
N GLU A 276 16.10 0.71 3.92
CA GLU A 276 17.21 -0.21 4.21
C GLU A 276 18.00 0.18 5.48
N VAL A 277 18.04 1.48 5.82
CA VAL A 277 18.71 2.00 7.02
C VAL A 277 18.02 1.62 8.34
N THR A 278 16.73 1.28 8.30
CA THR A 278 15.95 0.83 9.47
C THR A 278 16.16 -0.67 9.76
N ILE A 279 16.66 -1.42 8.77
CA ILE A 279 16.89 -2.87 8.89
C ILE A 279 18.20 -3.11 9.65
N MET A 280 18.08 -3.41 10.95
CA MET A 280 19.22 -3.64 11.83
C MET A 280 19.92 -4.97 11.54
N SER A 281 19.15 -5.99 11.22
CA SER A 281 19.66 -7.31 10.83
C SER A 281 18.64 -8.05 9.97
N SER A 282 19.11 -8.94 9.09
CA SER A 282 18.23 -9.78 8.29
C SER A 282 18.83 -11.16 8.04
N ARG A 283 17.97 -12.16 7.82
CA ARG A 283 18.33 -13.52 7.42
C ARG A 283 17.26 -14.13 6.53
N ILE A 284 17.66 -15.14 5.77
CA ILE A 284 16.78 -15.97 4.96
C ILE A 284 16.69 -17.35 5.59
N GLY A 285 15.51 -17.95 5.57
CA GLY A 285 15.33 -19.32 6.03
C GLY A 285 14.19 -20.03 5.30
N THR A 286 13.84 -21.21 5.79
CA THR A 286 12.74 -22.03 5.28
C THR A 286 11.95 -22.65 6.42
N ILE A 287 10.63 -22.70 6.31
CA ILE A 287 9.72 -23.44 7.20
C ILE A 287 8.79 -24.27 6.32
N ASP A 288 8.72 -25.58 6.57
CA ASP A 288 7.87 -26.52 5.82
C ASP A 288 8.01 -26.39 4.29
N GLY A 289 9.25 -26.22 3.82
CA GLY A 289 9.58 -26.05 2.41
C GLY A 289 9.32 -24.64 1.84
N LYS A 290 8.71 -23.73 2.61
CA LYS A 290 8.46 -22.35 2.20
C LYS A 290 9.60 -21.44 2.65
N ALA A 291 10.19 -20.73 1.69
CA ALA A 291 11.22 -19.74 1.98
C ALA A 291 10.62 -18.52 2.68
N TYR A 292 11.42 -17.91 3.56
CA TYR A 292 11.08 -16.65 4.20
C TYR A 292 12.31 -15.74 4.27
N THR A 293 12.06 -14.44 4.43
CA THR A 293 13.05 -13.50 4.96
C THR A 293 12.60 -13.03 6.33
N GLN A 294 13.53 -12.84 7.26
CA GLN A 294 13.28 -12.31 8.59
C GLN A 294 14.23 -11.16 8.85
N ALA A 295 13.75 -10.10 9.46
CA ALA A 295 14.54 -8.95 9.85
C ALA A 295 14.17 -8.45 11.24
N ILE A 296 15.12 -7.79 11.90
CA ILE A 296 14.82 -6.87 12.99
C ILE A 296 14.87 -5.46 12.42
N ILE A 297 13.77 -4.74 12.55
CA ILE A 297 13.54 -3.42 11.96
C ILE A 297 13.37 -2.43 13.10
N ASN A 298 13.96 -1.25 12.97
CA ASN A 298 13.77 -0.14 13.89
C ASN A 298 13.15 1.03 13.13
N ASP A 299 11.83 1.07 13.12
CA ASP A 299 11.00 2.05 12.43
C ASP A 299 9.84 2.40 13.35
N GLU A 300 9.96 3.53 14.05
CA GLU A 300 9.09 3.94 15.16
C GLU A 300 8.96 2.92 16.32
N GLY A 301 9.89 1.96 16.38
CA GLY A 301 9.95 0.88 17.37
C GLY A 301 10.75 -0.31 16.86
N ILE A 302 11.33 -1.11 17.77
CA ILE A 302 12.08 -2.32 17.38
C ILE A 302 11.10 -3.48 17.22
N MET A 303 11.08 -4.10 16.04
CA MET A 303 10.15 -5.16 15.68
C MET A 303 10.89 -6.35 15.06
N LEU A 304 10.41 -7.57 15.32
CA LEU A 304 10.85 -8.79 14.63
C LEU A 304 9.84 -9.12 13.53
N THR A 305 10.28 -9.03 12.29
CA THR A 305 9.41 -9.17 11.11
C THR A 305 9.82 -10.37 10.29
N ARG A 306 8.85 -11.18 9.84
CA ARG A 306 9.05 -12.30 8.92
C ARG A 306 8.09 -12.21 7.75
N VAL A 307 8.62 -12.36 6.53
CA VAL A 307 7.85 -12.26 5.29
C VAL A 307 7.93 -13.56 4.50
N PHE A 308 6.78 -14.01 4.00
CA PHE A 308 6.60 -15.18 3.16
C PHE A 308 5.89 -14.81 1.86
N SER A 309 6.07 -15.64 0.82
CA SER A 309 5.19 -15.64 -0.35
C SER A 309 4.67 -17.06 -0.60
N ALA A 310 3.35 -17.21 -0.67
CA ALA A 310 2.71 -18.49 -0.98
C ALA A 310 1.28 -18.29 -1.51
N GLY A 311 0.88 -19.12 -2.48
CA GLY A 311 -0.49 -19.14 -2.98
C GLY A 311 -0.95 -17.85 -3.67
N GLY A 312 -0.01 -17.04 -4.17
CA GLY A 312 -0.30 -15.73 -4.77
C GLY A 312 -0.34 -14.57 -3.77
N ASN A 313 -0.09 -14.82 -2.48
CA ASN A 313 -0.11 -13.81 -1.43
C ASN A 313 1.28 -13.57 -0.83
N ARG A 314 1.53 -12.33 -0.42
CA ARG A 314 2.56 -11.91 0.54
C ARG A 314 1.97 -11.98 1.94
N TYR A 315 2.67 -12.64 2.87
CA TYR A 315 2.34 -12.63 4.28
C TYR A 315 3.46 -11.94 5.05
N MET A 316 3.12 -11.00 5.91
CA MET A 316 4.05 -10.37 6.85
C MET A 316 3.56 -10.65 8.26
N VAL A 317 4.43 -11.21 9.10
CA VAL A 317 4.18 -11.39 10.53
C VAL A 317 5.21 -10.60 11.29
N LEU A 318 4.74 -9.65 12.09
CA LEU A 318 5.54 -8.73 12.89
C LEU A 318 5.28 -8.99 14.37
N VAL A 319 6.32 -8.96 15.20
CA VAL A 319 6.19 -9.00 16.65
C VAL A 319 6.89 -7.80 17.26
N TYR A 320 6.17 -7.12 18.14
CA TYR A 320 6.63 -5.98 18.92
C TYR A 320 6.45 -6.30 20.42
N ASP A 321 7.42 -5.90 21.24
CA ASP A 321 7.35 -5.95 22.70
C ASP A 321 7.89 -4.64 23.27
N GLU A 322 7.05 -3.90 23.99
CA GLU A 322 7.39 -2.61 24.62
C GLU A 322 8.56 -2.72 25.62
N ALA A 323 8.77 -3.89 26.22
CA ALA A 323 9.90 -4.12 27.13
C ALA A 323 11.20 -4.51 26.40
N ALA A 324 11.18 -4.72 25.08
CA ALA A 324 12.39 -5.04 24.33
C ALA A 324 13.29 -3.80 24.22
N SER A 325 14.33 -3.77 25.06
CA SER A 325 15.35 -2.73 25.07
C SER A 325 16.50 -2.95 24.07
N SER A 326 16.55 -4.11 23.42
CA SER A 326 17.56 -4.44 22.41
C SER A 326 17.01 -5.37 21.31
N PRO A 327 17.56 -5.28 20.08
CA PRO A 327 17.14 -6.10 18.94
C PRO A 327 17.13 -7.62 19.23
N LYS A 328 18.16 -8.11 19.90
CA LYS A 328 18.31 -9.54 20.20
C LYS A 328 17.23 -10.09 21.12
N GLN A 329 16.63 -9.27 21.97
CA GLN A 329 15.58 -9.73 22.87
C GLN A 329 14.33 -10.18 22.10
N LEU A 330 14.05 -9.59 20.93
CA LEU A 330 12.90 -9.98 20.12
C LEU A 330 13.05 -11.36 19.47
N LEU A 331 14.28 -11.85 19.30
CA LEU A 331 14.52 -13.22 18.79
C LEU A 331 13.92 -14.31 19.69
N GLN A 332 13.53 -13.95 20.93
CA GLN A 332 12.80 -14.84 21.82
C GLN A 332 11.40 -15.21 21.30
N TYR A 333 10.84 -14.43 20.37
CA TYR A 333 9.55 -14.71 19.72
C TYR A 333 9.68 -15.56 18.44
N GLU A 334 10.88 -15.98 18.05
CA GLU A 334 11.06 -16.89 16.91
C GLU A 334 10.24 -18.19 17.00
N PRO A 335 10.10 -18.85 18.16
CA PRO A 335 9.25 -20.02 18.29
C PRO A 335 7.81 -19.74 17.87
N LEU A 336 7.24 -18.59 18.25
CA LEU A 336 5.90 -18.17 17.84
C LEU A 336 5.85 -17.97 16.32
N LEU A 337 6.80 -17.22 15.73
CA LEU A 337 6.87 -17.04 14.26
C LEU A 337 7.05 -18.36 13.49
N ASN A 338 7.69 -19.36 14.10
CA ASN A 338 7.86 -20.68 13.50
C ASN A 338 6.54 -21.47 13.42
N THR A 339 5.49 -21.04 14.12
CA THR A 339 4.15 -21.66 14.07
C THR A 339 3.29 -21.17 12.91
N PHE A 340 3.67 -20.07 12.25
CA PHE A 340 2.94 -19.51 11.12
C PHE A 340 2.98 -20.47 9.93
N ARG A 341 1.84 -20.64 9.27
CA ARG A 341 1.68 -21.48 8.08
C ARG A 341 1.03 -20.65 6.97
N PRO A 342 1.79 -20.20 5.96
CA PRO A 342 1.22 -19.50 4.82
C PRO A 342 0.56 -20.49 3.86
N ASN A 343 -0.50 -20.05 3.18
CA ASN A 343 -1.32 -20.85 2.29
C ASN A 343 -1.91 -22.13 2.96
N ASP A 344 -2.35 -22.00 4.21
CA ASP A 344 -3.03 -23.05 4.97
C ASP A 344 -4.56 -22.96 4.80
N LEU A 345 -5.29 -24.05 5.09
CA LEU A 345 -6.76 -24.12 4.99
C LEU A 345 -7.37 -24.53 6.34
N PRO A 346 -7.63 -23.56 7.24
CA PRO A 346 -8.19 -23.79 8.58
C PRO A 346 -9.54 -24.51 8.59
N ASP A 347 -10.43 -24.18 7.65
CA ASP A 347 -11.74 -24.82 7.44
C ASP A 347 -11.65 -26.35 7.23
N ARG A 348 -10.47 -26.84 6.84
CA ARG A 348 -10.17 -28.25 6.55
C ARG A 348 -9.12 -28.84 7.48
N SER A 349 -8.61 -28.07 8.44
CA SER A 349 -7.50 -28.47 9.31
C SER A 349 -8.00 -28.77 10.72
N ALA A 350 -7.93 -30.05 11.11
CA ALA A 350 -8.34 -30.47 12.44
C ALA A 350 -7.51 -29.75 13.53
N GLY A 351 -8.20 -29.10 14.47
CA GLY A 351 -7.56 -28.38 15.58
C GLY A 351 -7.18 -26.93 15.29
N VAL A 352 -7.54 -26.37 14.13
CA VAL A 352 -7.41 -24.94 13.82
C VAL A 352 -8.80 -24.29 13.88
N LYS A 353 -8.93 -23.23 14.67
CA LYS A 353 -10.14 -22.40 14.68
C LYS A 353 -10.08 -21.44 13.50
N ASP A 354 -10.99 -21.59 12.56
CA ASP A 354 -11.19 -20.59 11.51
C ASP A 354 -11.82 -19.33 12.09
N ILE A 355 -11.20 -18.17 11.86
CA ILE A 355 -11.63 -16.88 12.40
C ILE A 355 -12.25 -15.96 11.36
N SER A 356 -12.27 -16.33 10.08
CA SER A 356 -12.87 -15.48 9.05
C SER A 356 -14.36 -15.26 9.33
N THR A 357 -14.88 -14.07 9.01
CA THR A 357 -16.33 -13.79 9.08
C THR A 357 -17.07 -14.11 7.79
N GLU A 358 -16.36 -14.62 6.78
CA GLU A 358 -16.91 -15.04 5.51
C GLU A 358 -18.08 -16.02 5.67
N LYS A 359 -19.14 -15.77 4.88
CA LYS A 359 -20.31 -16.65 4.71
C LYS A 359 -20.79 -16.59 3.26
N ASP A 360 -20.85 -17.74 2.61
CA ASP A 360 -21.41 -17.93 1.26
C ASP A 360 -20.78 -17.00 0.18
N GLY A 361 -19.48 -16.78 0.28
CA GLY A 361 -18.60 -15.95 -0.56
C GLY A 361 -18.49 -14.49 -0.12
N PHE A 362 -19.15 -14.08 0.96
CA PHE A 362 -19.36 -12.67 1.32
C PHE A 362 -18.98 -12.40 2.77
N ARG A 363 -18.61 -11.16 3.07
CA ARG A 363 -18.42 -10.65 4.42
C ARG A 363 -19.24 -9.38 4.62
N SER A 364 -19.73 -9.16 5.83
CA SER A 364 -20.32 -7.89 6.21
C SER A 364 -19.22 -6.87 6.48
N MET A 365 -19.27 -5.73 5.81
CA MET A 365 -18.22 -4.72 5.86
C MET A 365 -18.81 -3.36 6.16
N ALA A 366 -18.25 -2.68 7.16
CA ALA A 366 -18.49 -1.25 7.37
C ALA A 366 -17.71 -0.46 6.31
N LEU A 367 -18.39 0.42 5.58
CA LEU A 367 -17.79 1.16 4.47
C LEU A 367 -17.06 2.44 4.91
N TRP A 368 -17.50 3.04 6.02
CA TRP A 368 -16.97 4.25 6.64
C TRP A 368 -17.18 4.12 8.14
N GLU A 369 -16.23 4.57 8.98
CA GLU A 369 -16.20 4.63 10.47
C GLU A 369 -17.58 4.56 11.18
N ASP A 370 -18.26 3.43 10.99
CA ASP A 370 -19.65 3.11 11.33
C ASP A 370 -20.75 4.08 10.77
N GLY A 371 -21.13 3.92 9.49
CA GLY A 371 -22.37 4.51 8.93
C GLY A 371 -23.21 3.61 8.01
N LEU A 372 -22.57 2.88 7.10
CA LEU A 372 -23.21 1.85 6.26
C LEU A 372 -22.50 0.52 6.42
N ILE A 373 -23.30 -0.53 6.60
CA ILE A 373 -22.82 -1.91 6.54
C ILE A 373 -23.44 -2.59 5.31
N VAL A 374 -22.60 -3.28 4.55
CA VAL A 374 -22.98 -3.98 3.32
C VAL A 374 -22.30 -5.35 3.27
N ASP A 375 -22.95 -6.33 2.67
CA ASP A 375 -22.35 -7.64 2.45
C ASP A 375 -21.65 -7.63 1.08
N ILE A 376 -20.32 -7.80 1.09
CA ILE A 376 -19.44 -7.67 -0.08
C ILE A 376 -18.73 -8.99 -0.34
N PRO A 377 -18.53 -9.39 -1.61
CA PRO A 377 -17.74 -10.58 -1.90
C PRO A 377 -16.32 -10.44 -1.34
N VAL A 378 -15.80 -11.49 -0.72
CA VAL A 378 -14.49 -11.43 -0.04
C VAL A 378 -13.30 -11.18 -0.97
N THR A 379 -13.51 -11.35 -2.28
CA THR A 379 -12.53 -11.09 -3.35
C THR A 379 -12.42 -9.64 -3.77
N TRP A 380 -13.29 -8.76 -3.27
CA TRP A 380 -13.27 -7.34 -3.64
C TRP A 380 -12.19 -6.59 -2.87
N GLU A 381 -11.51 -5.70 -3.58
CA GLU A 381 -10.43 -4.89 -3.05
C GLU A 381 -10.87 -3.44 -2.94
N ARG A 382 -10.39 -2.76 -1.88
CA ARG A 382 -10.62 -1.33 -1.68
C ARG A 382 -9.58 -0.54 -2.46
N ASN A 383 -10.04 0.49 -3.17
CA ASN A 383 -9.16 1.41 -3.85
C ASN A 383 -8.46 2.33 -2.83
N PRO A 384 -7.25 2.85 -3.13
CA PRO A 384 -6.52 3.75 -2.24
C PRO A 384 -7.30 5.00 -1.78
N ASP A 385 -8.23 5.49 -2.60
CA ASP A 385 -9.09 6.65 -2.28
C ASP A 385 -10.08 6.37 -1.13
N GLY A 386 -10.22 5.11 -0.71
CA GLY A 386 -10.96 4.69 0.48
C GLY A 386 -12.47 4.56 0.31
N ASN A 387 -13.06 5.12 -0.76
CA ASN A 387 -14.51 5.18 -1.00
C ASN A 387 -15.02 4.28 -2.14
N LYS A 388 -14.15 3.45 -2.70
CA LYS A 388 -14.46 2.54 -3.80
C LYS A 388 -13.95 1.15 -3.49
N LEU A 389 -14.75 0.16 -3.86
CA LEU A 389 -14.36 -1.24 -3.93
C LEU A 389 -14.49 -1.72 -5.36
N SER A 390 -13.59 -2.57 -5.80
CA SER A 390 -13.61 -3.10 -7.15
C SER A 390 -13.21 -4.57 -7.22
N ALA A 391 -13.67 -5.21 -8.30
CA ALA A 391 -13.25 -6.56 -8.68
C ALA A 391 -13.30 -6.70 -10.20
N LEU A 392 -12.41 -7.52 -10.75
CA LEU A 392 -12.48 -7.94 -12.14
C LEU A 392 -13.41 -9.15 -12.28
N SER A 393 -14.24 -9.13 -13.32
CA SER A 393 -15.01 -10.30 -13.78
C SER A 393 -14.60 -10.65 -15.20
N ASP A 394 -14.98 -11.84 -15.66
CA ASP A 394 -14.74 -12.29 -17.04
C ASP A 394 -15.34 -11.34 -18.10
N GLN A 395 -16.33 -10.52 -17.73
CA GLN A 395 -17.02 -9.59 -18.63
C GLN A 395 -16.68 -8.12 -18.36
N GLY A 396 -15.77 -7.83 -17.44
CA GLY A 396 -15.28 -6.48 -17.16
C GLY A 396 -15.32 -6.09 -15.69
N LEU A 397 -14.98 -4.82 -15.43
CA LEU A 397 -14.86 -4.26 -14.09
C LEU A 397 -16.23 -4.16 -13.37
N LEU A 398 -16.27 -4.66 -12.14
CA LEU A 398 -17.31 -4.44 -11.15
C LEU A 398 -16.83 -3.41 -10.14
N GLN A 399 -17.71 -2.49 -9.73
CA GLN A 399 -17.34 -1.42 -8.81
C GLN A 399 -18.50 -1.10 -7.87
N LEU A 400 -18.16 -0.79 -6.62
CA LEU A 400 -19.03 -0.17 -5.64
C LEU A 400 -18.39 1.13 -5.19
N GLU A 401 -19.05 2.25 -5.46
CA GLU A 401 -18.68 3.56 -4.97
C GLU A 401 -19.66 3.97 -3.88
N TYR A 402 -19.17 4.62 -2.82
CA TYR A 402 -20.06 5.09 -1.76
C TYR A 402 -19.54 6.38 -1.13
N HIS A 403 -20.47 7.16 -0.59
CA HIS A 403 -20.20 8.43 0.09
C HIS A 403 -21.17 8.60 1.26
N SER A 404 -20.68 9.14 2.35
CA SER A 404 -21.45 9.49 3.55
C SER A 404 -21.30 10.98 3.76
N LEU A 405 -22.40 11.73 3.69
CA LEU A 405 -22.38 13.17 3.60
C LEU A 405 -23.40 13.78 4.55
N ARG A 406 -23.17 15.00 5.00
CA ARG A 406 -24.20 15.81 5.62
C ARG A 406 -25.29 16.09 4.60
N ALA A 407 -26.54 15.88 4.98
CA ALA A 407 -27.68 16.25 4.16
C ALA A 407 -27.94 17.75 4.26
N ASP A 408 -28.22 18.41 3.12
CA ASP A 408 -28.84 19.73 3.13
C ASP A 408 -30.18 19.66 3.91
N LYS A 409 -30.53 20.70 4.65
CA LYS A 409 -31.80 20.79 5.38
C LYS A 409 -33.02 20.64 4.47
N GLU A 410 -32.88 21.00 3.19
CA GLU A 410 -33.94 20.88 2.19
C GLU A 410 -33.82 19.59 1.34
N ALA A 411 -32.81 18.75 1.60
CA ALA A 411 -32.62 17.51 0.85
C ALA A 411 -33.79 16.55 1.07
N THR A 412 -34.28 16.01 -0.04
CA THR A 412 -35.28 14.93 -0.07
C THR A 412 -34.74 13.81 -0.93
N LEU A 413 -35.19 12.58 -0.69
CA LEU A 413 -34.83 11.44 -1.53
C LEU A 413 -35.11 11.71 -3.03
N ASP A 414 -36.24 12.36 -3.34
CA ASP A 414 -36.59 12.73 -4.73
C ASP A 414 -35.74 13.87 -5.30
N SER A 415 -35.26 14.83 -4.49
CA SER A 415 -34.34 15.85 -4.98
C SER A 415 -32.96 15.25 -5.30
N LEU A 416 -32.48 14.33 -4.48
CA LEU A 416 -31.19 13.67 -4.68
C LEU A 416 -31.21 12.72 -5.88
N VAL A 417 -32.29 11.95 -6.07
CA VAL A 417 -32.46 11.14 -7.30
C VAL A 417 -32.45 12.04 -8.54
N ARG A 418 -33.14 13.18 -8.51
CA ARG A 418 -33.13 14.13 -9.63
C ARG A 418 -31.74 14.69 -9.91
N GLN A 419 -30.96 15.02 -8.89
CA GLN A 419 -29.58 15.47 -9.06
C GLN A 419 -28.73 14.41 -9.76
N GLU A 420 -28.88 13.13 -9.38
CA GLU A 420 -28.16 12.03 -10.02
C GLU A 420 -28.58 11.81 -11.48
N GLU A 421 -29.88 11.84 -11.78
CA GLU A 421 -30.36 11.73 -13.14
C GLU A 421 -29.88 12.89 -14.03
N GLU A 422 -29.90 14.12 -13.50
CA GLU A 422 -29.39 15.30 -14.23
C GLU A 422 -27.87 15.21 -14.46
N PHE A 423 -27.11 14.67 -13.49
CA PHE A 423 -25.68 14.43 -13.68
C PHE A 423 -25.43 13.44 -14.82
N MET A 424 -26.12 12.28 -14.83
CA MET A 424 -26.00 11.32 -15.94
C MET A 424 -26.44 11.89 -17.30
N LYS A 425 -27.48 12.73 -17.32
CA LYS A 425 -27.96 13.36 -18.57
C LYS A 425 -26.94 14.29 -19.21
N LYS A 426 -26.09 14.94 -18.42
CA LYS A 426 -25.03 15.81 -18.92
C LYS A 426 -23.83 15.03 -19.45
N GLN A 427 -23.58 13.83 -18.91
CA GLN A 427 -22.37 13.04 -19.18
C GLN A 427 -22.43 12.11 -20.40
N PHE A 428 -23.61 11.69 -20.81
CA PHE A 428 -23.81 10.75 -21.93
C PHE A 428 -24.83 11.34 -22.88
N ARG A 429 -24.82 11.03 -24.18
CA ARG A 429 -25.95 11.39 -25.07
C ARG A 429 -27.18 10.51 -24.81
N PRO A 430 -28.40 10.96 -25.18
CA PRO A 430 -29.64 10.22 -24.88
C PRO A 430 -29.65 8.76 -25.35
N GLU A 431 -29.03 8.46 -26.48
CA GLU A 431 -28.93 7.12 -27.09
C GLU A 431 -27.90 6.20 -26.40
N HIS A 432 -27.09 6.71 -25.47
CA HIS A 432 -26.08 5.95 -24.72
C HIS A 432 -26.36 5.88 -23.22
N ARG A 433 -27.57 6.28 -22.80
CA ARG A 433 -28.03 6.20 -21.42
C ARG A 433 -29.50 5.80 -21.36
N GLN A 434 -29.90 5.15 -20.27
CA GLN A 434 -31.29 4.78 -20.04
C GLN A 434 -31.57 4.73 -18.54
N THR A 435 -32.53 5.51 -18.05
CA THR A 435 -33.13 5.25 -16.74
C THR A 435 -34.05 4.03 -16.86
N VAL A 436 -33.75 2.97 -16.12
CA VAL A 436 -34.59 1.75 -16.08
C VAL A 436 -35.76 1.96 -15.11
N GLY A 437 -35.50 2.57 -13.95
CA GLY A 437 -36.55 2.93 -13.00
C GLY A 437 -36.00 3.44 -11.67
N VAL A 438 -36.89 4.05 -10.90
CA VAL A 438 -36.64 4.50 -9.52
C VAL A 438 -37.65 3.80 -8.62
N GLN A 439 -37.17 3.18 -7.54
CA GLN A 439 -38.00 2.44 -6.59
C GLN A 439 -37.87 3.04 -5.19
N ASP A 440 -38.99 3.13 -4.48
CA ASP A 440 -39.00 3.31 -3.03
C ASP A 440 -38.62 1.97 -2.39
N VAL A 441 -37.59 1.98 -1.54
CA VAL A 441 -37.12 0.78 -0.83
C VAL A 441 -36.98 1.08 0.65
N THR A 442 -37.19 0.06 1.48
CA THR A 442 -36.91 0.12 2.91
C THR A 442 -35.72 -0.78 3.19
N LEU A 443 -34.67 -0.22 3.80
CA LEU A 443 -33.48 -1.00 4.19
C LEU A 443 -33.84 -2.02 5.27
N LYS A 444 -33.00 -3.05 5.43
CA LYS A 444 -33.19 -4.05 6.51
C LYS A 444 -33.17 -3.42 7.92
N SER A 445 -32.50 -2.29 8.07
CA SER A 445 -32.45 -1.48 9.30
C SER A 445 -33.66 -0.54 9.47
N GLY A 446 -34.57 -0.46 8.50
CA GLY A 446 -35.86 0.26 8.60
C GLY A 446 -35.92 1.64 7.92
N GLN A 447 -34.77 2.20 7.53
CA GLN A 447 -34.72 3.51 6.86
C GLN A 447 -35.35 3.44 5.46
N GLN A 448 -36.01 4.53 5.08
CA GLN A 448 -36.51 4.72 3.72
C GLN A 448 -35.38 5.18 2.80
N ALA A 449 -35.37 4.67 1.57
CA ALA A 449 -34.35 4.96 0.57
C ALA A 449 -34.95 4.95 -0.84
N LYS A 450 -34.20 5.50 -1.80
CA LYS A 450 -34.49 5.38 -3.23
C LYS A 450 -33.45 4.51 -3.90
N LEU A 451 -33.90 3.62 -4.77
CA LEU A 451 -33.04 2.84 -5.65
C LEU A 451 -33.26 3.26 -7.10
N LEU A 452 -32.30 4.00 -7.66
CA LEU A 452 -32.24 4.31 -9.08
C LEU A 452 -31.49 3.20 -9.81
N THR A 453 -32.12 2.58 -10.80
CA THR A 453 -31.47 1.66 -11.73
C THR A 453 -31.33 2.35 -13.09
N ALA A 454 -30.12 2.39 -13.62
CA ALA A 454 -29.83 3.00 -14.91
C ALA A 454 -28.81 2.18 -15.71
N LYS A 455 -28.81 2.37 -17.02
CA LYS A 455 -27.83 1.82 -17.95
C LYS A 455 -27.11 2.95 -18.67
N HIS A 456 -25.84 2.75 -18.96
CA HIS A 456 -25.03 3.65 -19.77
C HIS A 456 -24.01 2.83 -20.57
N ARG A 457 -23.40 3.43 -21.60
CA ARG A 457 -22.35 2.79 -22.38
C ARG A 457 -21.28 3.79 -22.78
N TYR A 458 -20.02 3.34 -22.76
CA TYR A 458 -18.85 4.13 -23.15
C TYR A 458 -18.47 3.94 -24.63
N ASN A 459 -19.19 3.07 -25.32
CA ASN A 459 -19.04 2.80 -26.74
C ASN A 459 -20.41 2.48 -27.37
N GLU A 460 -20.41 2.02 -28.62
CA GLU A 460 -21.63 1.75 -29.39
C GLU A 460 -22.34 0.43 -29.03
N THR A 461 -21.75 -0.45 -28.23
CA THR A 461 -22.26 -1.83 -28.05
C THR A 461 -22.42 -2.25 -26.59
N ASP A 462 -21.48 -1.87 -25.73
CA ASP A 462 -21.27 -2.51 -24.44
C ASP A 462 -22.00 -1.72 -23.35
N TRP A 463 -23.21 -2.18 -23.05
CA TRP A 463 -24.00 -1.64 -21.96
C TRP A 463 -23.43 -2.03 -20.60
N ARG A 464 -23.41 -1.04 -19.72
CA ARG A 464 -23.21 -1.19 -18.29
C ARG A 464 -24.50 -0.84 -17.58
N PHE A 465 -24.71 -1.44 -16.43
CA PHE A 465 -25.79 -1.06 -15.54
C PHE A 465 -25.23 -0.48 -14.25
N SER A 466 -26.07 0.29 -13.57
CA SER A 466 -25.81 0.87 -12.27
C SER A 466 -27.05 0.75 -11.39
N LYS A 467 -26.83 0.51 -10.10
CA LYS A 467 -27.84 0.56 -9.05
C LYS A 467 -27.34 1.54 -8.00
N THR A 468 -28.00 2.70 -7.95
CA THR A 468 -27.70 3.80 -7.04
C THR A 468 -28.73 3.80 -5.91
N LEU A 469 -28.29 3.43 -4.70
CA LEU A 469 -29.06 3.51 -3.47
C LEU A 469 -28.76 4.85 -2.79
N ILE A 470 -29.82 5.63 -2.53
CA ILE A 470 -29.75 6.91 -1.84
C ILE A 470 -30.57 6.80 -0.56
N VAL A 471 -29.95 7.07 0.58
CA VAL A 471 -30.54 6.97 1.91
C VAL A 471 -30.46 8.34 2.59
N LEU A 472 -31.52 8.74 3.27
CA LEU A 472 -31.51 9.88 4.19
C LEU A 472 -31.84 9.38 5.58
N ASP A 473 -30.93 9.57 6.52
CA ASP A 473 -31.09 9.15 7.91
C ASP A 473 -30.61 10.26 8.85
N GLU A 474 -31.54 10.86 9.59
CA GLU A 474 -31.28 11.84 10.66
C GLU A 474 -30.27 12.97 10.34
N GLY A 475 -30.29 13.49 9.10
CA GLY A 475 -29.41 14.58 8.67
C GLY A 475 -28.12 14.12 7.98
N VAL A 476 -27.92 12.81 7.84
CA VAL A 476 -26.90 12.19 6.98
C VAL A 476 -27.56 11.72 5.68
N GLN A 477 -26.90 11.95 4.56
CA GLN A 477 -27.22 11.30 3.29
C GLN A 477 -26.14 10.27 2.95
N PHE A 478 -26.57 9.07 2.61
CA PHE A 478 -25.68 8.04 2.09
C PHE A 478 -25.97 7.81 0.61
N PHE A 479 -24.90 7.80 -0.17
CA PHE A 479 -24.93 7.50 -1.58
C PHE A 479 -24.12 6.23 -1.83
N LEU A 480 -24.72 5.19 -2.41
CA LEU A 480 -24.02 3.94 -2.73
C LEU A 480 -24.38 3.50 -4.15
N GLN A 481 -23.40 3.41 -5.03
CA GLN A 481 -23.57 3.04 -6.43
C GLN A 481 -22.78 1.78 -6.75
N TYR A 482 -23.50 0.70 -7.02
CA TYR A 482 -22.94 -0.47 -7.68
C TYR A 482 -22.98 -0.27 -9.19
N SER A 483 -21.92 -0.63 -9.91
CA SER A 483 -21.92 -0.69 -11.38
C SER A 483 -21.15 -1.89 -11.93
N GLY A 484 -21.56 -2.36 -13.12
CA GLY A 484 -20.94 -3.49 -13.80
C GLY A 484 -21.44 -3.66 -15.24
N PRO A 485 -20.92 -4.65 -15.98
CA PRO A 485 -21.46 -5.03 -17.28
C PRO A 485 -22.95 -5.38 -17.19
N ASP A 486 -23.75 -5.05 -18.21
CA ASP A 486 -25.19 -5.36 -18.26
C ASP A 486 -25.43 -6.84 -18.61
N CYS A 487 -25.03 -7.73 -17.69
CA CYS A 487 -25.20 -9.17 -17.79
C CYS A 487 -25.88 -9.74 -16.53
N ALA A 488 -26.47 -10.93 -16.67
CA ALA A 488 -27.28 -11.53 -15.61
C ALA A 488 -26.53 -11.66 -14.28
N ASP A 489 -25.29 -12.16 -14.31
CA ASP A 489 -24.48 -12.40 -13.11
C ASP A 489 -24.13 -11.10 -12.39
N ALA A 490 -23.70 -10.08 -13.13
CA ALA A 490 -23.37 -8.78 -12.55
C ALA A 490 -24.63 -8.09 -11.99
N VAL A 491 -25.77 -8.20 -12.67
CA VAL A 491 -27.07 -7.67 -12.20
C VAL A 491 -27.50 -8.35 -10.91
N GLN A 492 -27.45 -9.67 -10.85
CA GLN A 492 -27.81 -10.45 -9.67
C GLN A 492 -26.89 -10.15 -8.48
N LEU A 493 -25.59 -10.00 -8.72
CA LEU A 493 -24.64 -9.58 -7.70
C LEU A 493 -24.97 -8.20 -7.14
N GLY A 494 -25.25 -7.23 -8.01
CA GLY A 494 -25.66 -5.88 -7.61
C GLY A 494 -26.95 -5.87 -6.79
N GLU A 495 -27.91 -6.74 -7.10
CA GLU A 495 -29.14 -6.93 -6.30
C GLU A 495 -28.85 -7.49 -4.91
N ARG A 496 -27.97 -8.48 -4.81
CA ARG A 496 -27.55 -9.05 -3.51
C ARG A 496 -26.84 -8.00 -2.66
N ILE A 497 -25.90 -7.26 -3.24
CA ILE A 497 -25.13 -6.21 -2.53
C ILE A 497 -26.06 -5.10 -2.05
N VAL A 498 -26.83 -4.47 -2.95
CA VAL A 498 -27.72 -3.37 -2.57
C VAL A 498 -28.81 -3.82 -1.58
N GLY A 499 -29.33 -5.04 -1.73
CA GLY A 499 -30.31 -5.62 -0.80
C GLY A 499 -29.76 -6.00 0.57
N SER A 500 -28.44 -5.97 0.76
CA SER A 500 -27.80 -6.23 2.06
C SER A 500 -27.52 -4.96 2.89
N VAL A 501 -27.66 -3.79 2.26
CA VAL A 501 -27.32 -2.51 2.87
C VAL A 501 -28.20 -2.23 4.10
N ARG A 502 -27.54 -1.77 5.15
CA ARG A 502 -28.14 -1.35 6.42
C ARG A 502 -27.34 -0.20 7.02
N VAL A 503 -28.01 0.64 7.78
CA VAL A 503 -27.42 1.73 8.56
C VAL A 503 -27.17 1.20 9.98
N ASP A 504 -25.98 1.45 10.53
CA ASP A 504 -25.65 1.07 11.92
C ASP A 504 -26.14 2.10 12.96
N GLY A 505 -26.38 3.33 12.52
CA GLY A 505 -26.88 4.43 13.34
C GLY A 505 -25.79 5.18 14.11
N MET A 506 -24.50 4.94 13.85
CA MET A 506 -23.39 5.60 14.55
C MET A 506 -22.96 6.90 13.84
N ALA A 507 -23.12 6.99 12.52
CA ALA A 507 -22.82 8.18 11.74
C ALA A 507 -23.43 9.49 12.29
N LYS A 508 -24.62 9.41 12.91
CA LYS A 508 -25.27 10.58 13.51
C LYS A 508 -24.59 11.08 14.79
N GLU A 509 -23.96 10.20 15.56
CA GLU A 509 -23.25 10.56 16.79
C GLU A 509 -22.02 11.42 16.46
N GLN A 510 -21.55 11.33 15.22
CA GLN A 510 -20.43 12.09 14.68
C GLN A 510 -20.86 13.43 14.03
N LEU A 511 -22.16 13.72 13.91
CA LEU A 511 -22.65 14.99 13.34
C LEU A 511 -22.43 16.21 14.25
N ASP A 512 -22.06 16.00 15.52
CA ASP A 512 -21.68 17.08 16.45
C ASP A 512 -20.40 17.82 16.01
N HIS A 513 -19.65 17.26 15.05
CA HIS A 513 -18.48 17.86 14.38
C HIS A 513 -18.75 18.04 12.88
N PRO A 514 -19.61 19.00 12.48
CA PRO A 514 -20.10 19.14 11.11
C PRO A 514 -19.02 19.50 10.07
N GLU A 515 -17.86 19.98 10.50
CA GLU A 515 -16.68 20.23 9.67
C GLU A 515 -15.96 18.95 9.22
N ALA A 516 -16.18 17.82 9.90
CA ALA A 516 -15.61 16.52 9.52
C ALA A 516 -16.35 15.84 8.35
N TRP A 517 -17.47 16.42 7.91
CA TRP A 517 -18.36 15.84 6.90
C TRP A 517 -18.44 16.72 5.64
N GLY A 518 -18.27 16.10 4.48
CA GLY A 518 -18.69 16.70 3.20
C GLY A 518 -20.20 16.91 3.19
N ASP A 519 -20.69 17.94 2.51
CA ASP A 519 -22.13 18.25 2.42
C ASP A 519 -22.75 17.87 1.09
N GLY A 520 -22.02 17.11 0.27
CA GLY A 520 -22.44 16.68 -1.05
C GLY A 520 -22.25 17.73 -2.15
N SER A 521 -21.82 18.94 -1.79
CA SER A 521 -21.44 19.96 -2.79
C SER A 521 -20.35 19.45 -3.74
N GLU A 522 -19.48 18.56 -3.25
CA GLU A 522 -18.42 17.89 -4.03
C GLU A 522 -18.91 16.79 -4.99
N LEU A 523 -20.09 16.20 -4.76
CA LEU A 523 -20.64 15.14 -5.64
C LEU A 523 -21.45 15.71 -6.81
N TRP A 524 -22.23 16.76 -6.56
CA TRP A 524 -23.08 17.40 -7.56
C TRP A 524 -22.76 18.89 -7.70
N VAL A 525 -21.48 19.20 -7.86
CA VAL A 525 -21.00 20.57 -8.09
C VAL A 525 -21.79 21.19 -9.27
N PRO A 526 -22.40 22.37 -9.10
CA PRO A 526 -23.10 23.06 -10.17
C PRO A 526 -22.20 23.31 -11.40
N TRP A 527 -22.60 22.82 -12.57
CA TRP A 527 -21.86 22.98 -13.84
C TRP A 527 -21.78 24.43 -14.36
N THR A 528 -22.43 25.36 -13.66
CA THR A 528 -22.38 26.80 -13.91
C THR A 528 -21.29 27.49 -13.10
N GLN A 529 -20.80 26.87 -12.03
CA GLN A 529 -19.74 27.42 -11.21
C GLN A 529 -18.38 27.20 -11.85
N THR A 530 -17.49 28.17 -11.64
CA THR A 530 -16.15 28.17 -12.19
C THR A 530 -15.17 28.68 -11.17
N VAL A 531 -13.97 28.11 -11.14
CA VAL A 531 -12.87 28.59 -10.32
C VAL A 531 -11.82 29.24 -11.22
N GLU A 532 -11.24 30.31 -10.72
CA GLU A 532 -10.16 31.02 -11.41
C GLU A 532 -8.82 30.28 -11.21
N ARG A 533 -8.01 30.27 -12.26
CA ARG A 533 -6.63 29.82 -12.27
C ARG A 533 -5.77 30.91 -12.86
N ILE A 534 -4.70 31.27 -12.16
CA ILE A 534 -3.72 32.26 -12.58
C ILE A 534 -2.37 31.54 -12.55
N SER A 535 -1.55 31.78 -13.56
CA SER A 535 -0.14 31.43 -13.55
C SER A 535 0.66 32.70 -13.77
N GLU A 536 1.45 33.06 -12.76
CA GLU A 536 2.36 34.21 -12.85
C GLU A 536 3.55 33.85 -13.74
N THR A 537 4.11 32.64 -13.55
CA THR A 537 5.21 32.09 -14.34
C THR A 537 4.92 32.13 -15.85
N TRP A 538 3.73 31.70 -16.26
CA TRP A 538 3.35 31.61 -17.67
C TRP A 538 2.52 32.82 -18.15
N GLY A 539 2.28 33.82 -17.28
CA GLY A 539 1.51 35.02 -17.58
C GLY A 539 0.14 34.71 -18.18
N LEU A 540 -0.58 33.75 -17.60
CA LEU A 540 -1.89 33.31 -18.08
C LEU A 540 -2.94 33.26 -16.97
N GLN A 541 -4.19 33.34 -17.38
CA GLN A 541 -5.35 33.20 -16.51
C GLN A 541 -6.47 32.52 -17.25
N MET A 542 -7.21 31.64 -16.58
CA MET A 542 -8.41 31.01 -17.10
C MET A 542 -9.42 30.74 -16.00
N LYS A 543 -10.67 30.49 -16.39
CA LYS A 543 -11.70 29.95 -15.51
C LYS A 543 -11.99 28.52 -15.93
N ILE A 544 -11.83 27.60 -15.00
CA ILE A 544 -12.18 26.19 -15.18
C ILE A 544 -13.52 25.90 -14.49
N PRO A 545 -14.31 24.94 -14.98
CA PRO A 545 -15.47 24.46 -14.24
C PRO A 545 -15.07 23.93 -12.86
N GLU A 546 -15.78 24.33 -11.82
CA GLU A 546 -15.45 23.92 -10.44
C GLU A 546 -15.58 22.41 -10.25
N TRP A 547 -16.52 21.80 -10.96
CA TRP A 547 -16.73 20.36 -10.92
C TRP A 547 -15.52 19.56 -11.43
N TRP A 548 -14.56 20.16 -12.13
CA TRP A 548 -13.31 19.48 -12.54
C TRP A 548 -12.35 19.20 -11.38
N LEU A 549 -12.65 19.73 -10.19
CA LEU A 549 -11.86 19.57 -8.97
C LEU A 549 -12.51 18.59 -7.98
N GLY A 550 -13.73 18.13 -8.25
CA GLY A 550 -14.57 17.40 -7.30
C GLY A 550 -14.24 15.91 -7.20
N TYR A 551 -14.50 15.33 -6.01
CA TYR A 551 -14.19 13.95 -5.62
C TYR A 551 -14.86 12.87 -6.51
N ARG A 552 -15.99 13.21 -7.17
CA ARG A 552 -16.68 12.33 -8.12
C ARG A 552 -16.28 12.53 -9.57
N ALA A 553 -15.58 13.63 -9.85
CA ALA A 553 -15.34 14.15 -11.18
C ALA A 553 -13.85 14.21 -11.55
N GLY A 554 -13.01 13.59 -10.73
CA GLY A 554 -11.72 13.07 -11.12
C GLY A 554 -10.54 13.92 -10.66
N ARG A 555 -9.36 13.63 -11.23
CA ARG A 555 -8.07 14.05 -10.68
C ARG A 555 -7.58 15.31 -11.39
N ALA A 556 -7.27 16.33 -10.60
CA ALA A 556 -6.56 17.52 -11.07
C ALA A 556 -5.07 17.43 -10.71
N GLU A 557 -4.21 17.67 -11.68
CA GLU A 557 -2.77 17.84 -11.51
C GLU A 557 -2.41 19.23 -12.04
N GLU A 558 -1.97 20.13 -11.16
CA GLU A 558 -1.69 21.53 -11.49
C GLU A 558 -0.25 21.90 -11.12
N GLU A 559 0.59 22.15 -12.13
CA GLU A 559 1.99 22.59 -12.00
C GLU A 559 2.15 23.99 -12.64
N LEU A 560 1.20 24.87 -12.33
CA LEU A 560 1.05 26.16 -12.99
C LEU A 560 2.23 27.12 -12.78
N GLU A 561 3.07 26.90 -11.77
CA GLU A 561 4.19 27.82 -11.46
C GLU A 561 5.58 27.23 -11.73
N THR A 562 5.67 25.97 -12.17
CA THR A 562 6.95 25.30 -12.39
C THR A 562 7.66 25.86 -13.64
N GLU A 563 8.77 26.58 -13.45
CA GLU A 563 9.64 27.03 -14.53
C GLU A 563 10.60 25.91 -15.00
N GLY A 564 10.82 25.80 -16.30
CA GLY A 564 11.99 25.11 -16.86
C GLY A 564 11.74 23.77 -17.55
N GLU A 565 10.56 23.16 -17.44
CA GLU A 565 10.20 21.99 -18.22
C GLU A 565 9.03 22.29 -19.19
N VAL A 566 9.31 22.21 -20.49
CA VAL A 566 8.30 22.18 -21.56
C VAL A 566 7.44 20.94 -21.35
N GLY A 567 6.14 21.10 -21.16
CA GLY A 567 5.28 19.99 -20.79
C GLY A 567 3.84 20.36 -20.47
N THR A 568 3.13 19.40 -19.89
CA THR A 568 1.78 19.58 -19.35
C THR A 568 1.89 20.33 -18.03
N ILE A 569 1.27 21.52 -17.95
CA ILE A 569 1.31 22.37 -16.75
C ILE A 569 -0.01 22.32 -15.97
N ALA A 570 -1.08 21.79 -16.58
CA ALA A 570 -2.27 21.39 -15.85
C ALA A 570 -2.99 20.25 -16.60
N SER A 571 -3.54 19.30 -15.86
CA SER A 571 -4.43 18.29 -16.42
C SER A 571 -5.57 17.96 -15.48
N TYR A 572 -6.73 17.63 -16.06
CA TYR A 572 -7.94 17.27 -15.34
C TYR A 572 -8.50 16.01 -15.99
N SER A 573 -8.34 14.89 -15.30
CA SER A 573 -8.95 13.61 -15.67
C SER A 573 -10.35 13.58 -15.10
N LEU A 574 -11.37 13.55 -15.95
CA LEU A 574 -12.78 13.60 -15.59
C LEU A 574 -13.46 12.27 -15.92
N PRO A 575 -14.68 11.96 -15.41
CA PRO A 575 -15.27 10.63 -15.56
C PRO A 575 -15.37 10.19 -17.03
N ASN A 576 -15.70 11.13 -17.93
CA ASN A 576 -15.91 10.86 -19.35
C ASN A 576 -15.12 11.82 -20.25
N SER A 577 -14.08 12.48 -19.75
CA SER A 577 -13.32 13.43 -20.54
C SER A 577 -11.98 13.74 -19.90
N TYR A 578 -11.10 14.37 -20.66
CA TYR A 578 -9.79 14.77 -20.18
C TYR A 578 -9.44 16.15 -20.74
N PHE A 579 -9.08 17.08 -19.87
CA PHE A 579 -8.55 18.39 -20.24
C PHE A 579 -7.05 18.46 -19.94
N MET A 580 -6.30 19.11 -20.83
CA MET A 580 -4.89 19.38 -20.66
C MET A 580 -4.56 20.81 -21.08
N LEU A 581 -3.72 21.47 -20.30
CA LEU A 581 -2.98 22.66 -20.68
C LEU A 581 -1.50 22.30 -20.81
N HIS A 582 -0.95 22.49 -22.02
CA HIS A 582 0.42 22.13 -22.35
C HIS A 582 1.15 23.31 -22.98
N VAL A 583 2.44 23.46 -22.69
CA VAL A 583 3.26 24.55 -23.24
C VAL A 583 4.45 23.96 -24.02
N ASN A 584 4.58 24.35 -25.28
CA ASN A 584 5.68 23.96 -26.17
C ASN A 584 6.65 25.14 -26.41
N TYR A 585 7.95 24.87 -26.51
CA TYR A 585 8.97 25.85 -26.91
C TYR A 585 9.17 25.87 -28.42
N VAL A 586 8.19 26.44 -29.12
CA VAL A 586 8.19 26.62 -30.58
C VAL A 586 7.52 27.95 -30.92
N ASP A 587 7.90 28.55 -32.05
CA ASP A 587 7.48 29.91 -32.40
C ASP A 587 6.10 29.94 -33.08
N THR A 588 5.70 28.84 -33.72
CA THR A 588 4.50 28.79 -34.55
C THR A 588 3.55 27.67 -34.18
N VAL A 589 2.25 27.91 -34.37
CA VAL A 589 1.21 26.89 -34.16
C VAL A 589 1.35 25.70 -35.11
N GLU A 590 1.95 25.90 -36.29
CA GLU A 590 2.25 24.85 -37.26
C GLU A 590 3.35 23.91 -36.77
N GLU A 591 4.42 24.44 -36.18
CA GLU A 591 5.49 23.64 -35.58
C GLU A 591 4.97 22.83 -34.39
N ALA A 592 4.15 23.46 -33.54
CA ALA A 592 3.51 22.76 -32.43
C ALA A 592 2.59 21.64 -32.92
N LEU A 593 1.74 21.90 -33.92
CA LEU A 593 0.88 20.86 -34.50
C LEU A 593 1.71 19.75 -35.17
N ALA A 594 2.81 20.08 -35.84
CA ALA A 594 3.71 19.08 -36.41
C ALA A 594 4.30 18.17 -35.32
N SER A 595 4.69 18.73 -34.17
CA SER A 595 5.16 17.96 -33.02
C SER A 595 4.07 17.05 -32.43
N TRP A 596 2.83 17.53 -32.33
CA TRP A 596 1.67 16.72 -31.94
C TRP A 596 1.42 15.58 -32.93
N LYS A 597 1.41 15.88 -34.24
CA LYS A 597 1.24 14.87 -35.30
C LYS A 597 2.35 13.84 -35.27
N GLU A 598 3.60 14.25 -35.09
CA GLU A 598 4.71 13.33 -34.91
C GLU A 598 4.45 12.43 -33.70
N SER A 599 4.10 12.99 -32.54
CA SER A 599 3.87 12.22 -31.31
C SER A 599 2.67 11.27 -31.42
N LEU A 600 1.56 11.70 -32.01
CA LEU A 600 0.33 10.93 -32.12
C LEU A 600 0.36 9.89 -33.25
N LEU A 601 1.03 10.18 -34.37
CA LEU A 601 1.08 9.27 -35.53
C LEU A 601 2.29 8.33 -35.50
N THR A 602 3.36 8.63 -34.77
CA THR A 602 4.53 7.74 -34.67
C THR A 602 4.26 6.46 -33.87
N GLU A 603 3.20 6.44 -33.05
CA GLU A 603 2.75 5.22 -32.34
C GLU A 603 2.00 4.23 -33.26
N SER A 604 1.86 4.52 -34.56
CA SER A 604 1.21 3.63 -35.54
C SER A 604 -0.22 3.23 -35.16
N ASP A 605 -0.95 4.05 -34.39
CA ASP A 605 -2.38 3.86 -34.17
C ASP A 605 -3.13 4.33 -35.42
N PRO A 606 -3.63 3.42 -36.28
CA PRO A 606 -4.30 3.79 -37.53
C PRO A 606 -5.68 4.43 -37.28
N SER A 607 -6.14 4.49 -36.03
CA SER A 607 -7.42 5.08 -35.67
C SER A 607 -7.38 6.61 -35.65
N ILE A 608 -6.20 7.22 -35.42
CA ILE A 608 -6.09 8.67 -35.27
C ILE A 608 -6.26 9.36 -36.63
N ARG A 609 -7.23 10.28 -36.72
CA ARG A 609 -7.54 11.04 -37.94
C ARG A 609 -7.76 12.51 -37.61
N PHE A 610 -6.94 13.39 -38.18
CA PHE A 610 -7.16 14.83 -38.13
C PHE A 610 -8.31 15.20 -39.06
N VAL A 611 -9.40 15.72 -38.50
CA VAL A 611 -10.64 16.04 -39.23
C VAL A 611 -10.82 17.54 -39.44
N LYS A 612 -10.12 18.38 -38.67
CA LYS A 612 -10.17 19.84 -38.81
C LYS A 612 -8.83 20.47 -38.43
N GLU A 613 -8.36 21.41 -39.25
CA GLU A 613 -7.20 22.27 -38.99
C GLU A 613 -7.50 23.68 -39.52
N GLU A 614 -7.77 24.63 -38.63
CA GLU A 614 -8.22 25.96 -38.99
C GLU A 614 -7.35 27.02 -38.32
N LYS A 615 -6.60 27.78 -39.13
CA LYS A 615 -5.86 28.95 -38.65
C LYS A 615 -6.83 30.05 -38.25
N LYS A 616 -6.54 30.73 -37.15
CA LYS A 616 -7.33 31.84 -36.63
C LYS A 616 -6.43 32.85 -35.95
N ILE A 617 -6.96 34.05 -35.75
CA ILE A 617 -6.40 35.00 -34.79
C ILE A 617 -7.22 34.87 -33.50
N TRP A 618 -6.55 34.61 -32.39
CA TRP A 618 -7.18 34.51 -31.09
C TRP A 618 -6.68 35.66 -30.22
N ARG A 619 -7.53 36.66 -29.96
CA ARG A 619 -7.22 37.84 -29.13
C ARG A 619 -5.89 38.52 -29.52
N GLY A 620 -5.64 38.65 -30.82
CA GLY A 620 -4.44 39.26 -31.37
C GLY A 620 -3.24 38.33 -31.54
N GLN A 621 -3.32 37.08 -31.06
CA GLN A 621 -2.27 36.08 -31.19
C GLN A 621 -2.55 35.12 -32.36
N PRO A 622 -1.52 34.65 -33.08
CA PRO A 622 -1.65 33.55 -34.02
C PRO A 622 -2.14 32.28 -33.30
N ALA A 623 -3.17 31.65 -33.83
CA ALA A 623 -3.77 30.47 -33.23
C ALA A 623 -4.26 29.46 -34.27
N MET A 624 -4.48 28.23 -33.83
CA MET A 624 -5.05 27.17 -34.66
C MET A 624 -6.05 26.35 -33.87
N ARG A 625 -7.25 26.13 -34.43
CA ARG A 625 -8.20 25.14 -33.93
C ARG A 625 -7.97 23.84 -34.69
N VAL A 626 -7.79 22.76 -33.94
CA VAL A 626 -7.57 21.43 -34.48
C VAL A 626 -8.57 20.48 -33.86
N GLN A 627 -9.08 19.56 -34.67
CA GLN A 627 -9.89 18.44 -34.18
C GLN A 627 -9.36 17.16 -34.81
N PHE A 628 -9.24 16.12 -33.98
CA PHE A 628 -8.93 14.77 -34.44
C PHE A 628 -9.77 13.75 -33.70
N THR A 629 -10.00 12.62 -34.35
CA THR A 629 -10.72 11.47 -33.80
C THR A 629 -9.75 10.31 -33.58
N GLY A 630 -10.06 9.41 -32.66
CA GLY A 630 -9.32 8.16 -32.48
C GLY A 630 -10.18 7.04 -31.89
N LEU A 631 -9.57 5.89 -31.62
CA LEU A 631 -10.19 4.73 -31.01
C LEU A 631 -9.38 4.27 -29.81
N THR A 632 -10.02 4.14 -28.65
CA THR A 632 -9.44 3.46 -27.50
C THR A 632 -9.62 1.95 -27.69
N ALA A 633 -8.61 1.28 -28.26
CA ALA A 633 -8.69 -0.12 -28.69
C ALA A 633 -9.15 -1.10 -27.59
N GLY A 634 -8.73 -0.90 -26.34
CA GLY A 634 -9.04 -1.81 -25.22
C GLY A 634 -10.52 -1.84 -24.82
N VAL A 635 -11.27 -0.77 -25.08
CA VAL A 635 -12.71 -0.66 -24.77
C VAL A 635 -13.56 -0.33 -26.01
N ASN A 636 -12.96 -0.43 -27.20
CA ASN A 636 -13.59 -0.13 -28.49
C ASN A 636 -14.39 1.20 -28.50
N SER A 637 -13.87 2.23 -27.82
CA SER A 637 -14.55 3.52 -27.66
C SER A 637 -13.94 4.56 -28.58
N THR A 638 -14.73 5.10 -29.51
CA THR A 638 -14.28 6.22 -30.34
C THR A 638 -14.30 7.50 -29.54
N TYR A 639 -13.35 8.38 -29.83
CA TYR A 639 -13.24 9.67 -29.17
C TYR A 639 -12.92 10.77 -30.14
N THR A 640 -13.24 11.99 -29.71
CA THR A 640 -12.85 13.20 -30.41
C THR A 640 -12.11 14.13 -29.45
N THR A 641 -11.02 14.70 -29.94
CA THR A 641 -10.22 15.70 -29.26
C THR A 641 -10.37 17.05 -29.93
N ASP A 642 -10.75 18.05 -29.15
CA ASP A 642 -10.83 19.46 -29.55
C ASP A 642 -9.62 20.20 -28.98
N MET A 643 -8.84 20.85 -29.85
CA MET A 643 -7.57 21.48 -29.49
C MET A 643 -7.51 22.94 -29.97
N LEU A 644 -7.00 23.83 -29.11
CA LEU A 644 -6.66 25.20 -29.44
C LEU A 644 -5.18 25.44 -29.13
N LEU A 645 -4.40 25.74 -30.18
CA LEU A 645 -3.01 26.18 -30.09
C LEU A 645 -2.94 27.69 -30.21
N ILE A 646 -2.15 28.34 -29.35
CA ILE A 646 -1.98 29.80 -29.33
C ILE A 646 -0.49 30.11 -29.22
N ALA A 647 0.08 30.76 -30.22
CA ALA A 647 1.48 31.19 -30.21
C ALA A 647 1.63 32.55 -29.52
N LYS A 648 2.59 32.66 -28.59
CA LYS A 648 2.96 33.92 -27.94
C LYS A 648 4.39 33.82 -27.39
N ASP A 649 5.20 34.85 -27.67
CA ASP A 649 6.53 35.08 -27.08
C ASP A 649 7.50 33.87 -27.13
N GLY A 650 7.50 33.12 -28.25
CA GLY A 650 8.35 31.94 -28.44
C GLY A 650 7.80 30.64 -27.83
N TYR A 651 6.56 30.67 -27.38
CA TYR A 651 5.83 29.52 -26.85
C TYR A 651 4.55 29.27 -27.62
N VAL A 652 4.10 28.00 -27.63
CA VAL A 652 2.74 27.64 -28.02
C VAL A 652 2.02 26.98 -26.86
N TYR A 653 0.91 27.58 -26.47
CA TYR A 653 0.00 27.09 -25.44
C TYR A 653 -1.08 26.25 -26.12
N THR A 654 -1.21 25.00 -25.68
CA THR A 654 -2.16 24.03 -26.20
C THR A 654 -3.21 23.74 -25.13
N LEU A 655 -4.44 24.16 -25.36
CA LEU A 655 -5.61 23.70 -24.61
C LEU A 655 -6.22 22.52 -25.38
N LEU A 656 -6.26 21.36 -24.75
CA LEU A 656 -6.72 20.12 -25.36
C LEU A 656 -7.84 19.52 -24.51
N TYR A 657 -8.94 19.12 -25.15
CA TYR A 657 -10.06 18.47 -24.48
C TYR A 657 -10.51 17.24 -25.27
N THR A 658 -10.34 16.07 -24.66
CA THR A 658 -10.66 14.77 -25.24
C THR A 658 -11.85 14.16 -24.55
N MET A 659 -12.80 13.58 -25.29
CA MET A 659 -13.90 12.83 -24.71
C MET A 659 -14.40 11.73 -25.67
N PRO A 660 -14.92 10.60 -25.14
CA PRO A 660 -15.62 9.60 -25.94
C PRO A 660 -16.77 10.24 -26.72
N ASP A 661 -17.00 9.78 -27.95
CA ASP A 661 -18.03 10.37 -28.83
C ASP A 661 -19.44 10.24 -28.23
N VAL A 662 -19.67 9.16 -27.48
CA VAL A 662 -20.90 8.89 -26.73
C VAL A 662 -21.17 9.92 -25.62
N SER A 663 -20.13 10.64 -25.18
CA SER A 663 -20.16 11.65 -24.11
C SER A 663 -20.05 13.09 -24.62
N ARG A 664 -19.99 13.29 -25.95
CA ARG A 664 -19.99 14.61 -26.61
C ARG A 664 -21.38 15.25 -26.59
N THR A 665 -21.90 15.55 -25.40
CA THR A 665 -23.15 16.30 -25.20
C THR A 665 -22.91 17.80 -25.43
N PRO A 666 -23.95 18.59 -25.75
CA PRO A 666 -23.82 20.05 -25.83
C PRO A 666 -23.26 20.66 -24.54
N GLU A 667 -23.66 20.14 -23.38
CA GLU A 667 -23.22 20.61 -22.07
C GLU A 667 -21.72 20.38 -21.86
N MET A 668 -21.20 19.20 -22.23
CA MET A 668 -19.76 18.88 -22.13
C MET A 668 -18.91 19.74 -23.06
N LEU A 669 -19.38 19.97 -24.30
CA LEU A 669 -18.67 20.83 -25.26
C LEU A 669 -18.66 22.29 -24.82
N ASP A 670 -19.76 22.78 -24.25
CA ASP A 670 -19.87 24.14 -23.71
C ASP A 670 -18.87 24.40 -22.56
N GLN A 671 -18.54 23.39 -21.74
CA GLN A 671 -17.52 23.53 -20.70
C GLN A 671 -16.16 23.91 -21.28
N PHE A 672 -15.72 23.24 -22.35
CA PHE A 672 -14.44 23.57 -23.00
C PHE A 672 -14.45 24.96 -23.62
N GLU A 673 -15.53 25.35 -24.29
CA GLU A 673 -15.64 26.68 -24.88
C GLU A 673 -15.66 27.79 -23.80
N LYS A 674 -16.20 27.53 -22.61
CA LYS A 674 -16.09 28.43 -21.45
C LYS A 674 -14.65 28.58 -20.96
N VAL A 675 -13.87 27.49 -20.90
CA VAL A 675 -12.43 27.57 -20.57
C VAL A 675 -11.69 28.38 -21.63
N VAL A 676 -11.88 28.06 -22.91
CA VAL A 676 -11.23 28.76 -24.02
C VAL A 676 -11.60 30.24 -24.08
N SER A 677 -12.85 30.59 -23.80
CA SER A 677 -13.30 31.99 -23.81
C SER A 677 -12.82 32.79 -22.60
N SER A 678 -12.57 32.14 -21.47
CA SER A 678 -12.00 32.79 -20.29
C SER A 678 -10.47 32.89 -20.34
N PHE A 679 -9.79 31.95 -21.01
CA PHE A 679 -8.33 31.94 -21.17
C PHE A 679 -7.83 33.28 -21.69
N ARG A 680 -6.85 33.89 -21.02
CA ARG A 680 -6.22 35.15 -21.43
C ARG A 680 -4.79 35.19 -20.94
N PHE A 681 -3.96 35.87 -21.70
CA PHE A 681 -2.66 36.26 -21.21
C PHE A 681 -2.78 37.49 -20.31
N VAL A 682 -2.11 37.43 -19.16
CA VAL A 682 -1.97 38.55 -18.24
C VAL A 682 -0.53 39.02 -18.28
N THR A 683 -0.33 40.31 -18.02
CA THR A 683 1.02 40.83 -17.77
C THR A 683 1.39 40.42 -16.35
N PRO A 684 2.59 39.83 -16.14
CA PRO A 684 3.10 39.55 -14.80
C PRO A 684 3.11 40.80 -13.91
#